data_AF-D1QN17-F1
#
_entry.id   AF-D1QN17-F1
#
_cell.length_a   1.000
_cell.length_b   1.000
_cell.length_c   1.000
_cell.angle_alpha   90.00
_cell.angle_beta   90.00
_cell.angle_gamma   90.00
#
_symmetry.space_group_name_H-M   'P 1'
#
loop_
_entity.id
_entity.type
_entity.pdbx_description
1 polymer ?
#
loop_
_entity_poly.entity_id
_entity_poly.type
_entity_poly.pdbx_seq_one_letter_code
_entity_poly.pdbx_strand_id
1 'polypeptide(L)'
;MKRKLIVKRVIVLVFFLALFSKIYAQGQDNKHEWKGNSLSSVIDTTDPDMRTVYLYNVGTGKFINAGSYWATVTIGYNVGMGLRIKRSETIANRYNMTGDTQTTEGSTLAWGRKQDTTPQGQSNPINYNHVYVDRGNKNVVNGIVDWIFEETAHGSKTYKIHCFNDEHLSGTEEMYGDIYLKLQSSTSDRLTMLYPHWVSSKDLNAQWKIVTLKDLKSAFKEAFASDEKPADATFFIRDQNFSRSHKEIEKWVVSGGLTYKRTVPKQGSPDNYSFETGEGTYYVGIGSPKSDYYQAEYASYWVATIRNLGGNTEANGSVTQKVKILKKGWYILSCDGFYNPINGSSMKSSFFANVENYSAGRSNVTVELNRFNNDFRYTVEELTKTYATSDVGKESPYVKAGKVFNEGKYQNSLLVYVPVDNATLDIGVKVEGSNRKRDLTVFDNFQLHYCGDRDIVLDEGRTDVNYINKQVEQNVAKTLILKRTMTPYKWNSITLPVALTAAQFKIAFGRHAELSELKGQDENLSSRIVFTPVDLTNNNKIVMKPNKLYIMRPTRGANVTYGDYKKIIEHYGTITVQAPYYLINGVSLTEETSGEFKEQPKYSTTVDGRLVFCGTQVKRASDYVPKYSYVLSAKDGKWHYLLKDHSILGFRCWIATGSAGLAKQMTFSINGVVDNTTGINQTIVDDQRPQNADIYTVNGQLVRAGSSSIEGLPKGIYIVNGKKLVVR
;
A
#
# COMPACT_ATOMS: atom_id res chain seq x y z
N MET A 1 10.28 -42.53 -63.32
CA MET A 1 11.73 -42.58 -63.03
C MET A 1 12.08 -41.39 -62.11
N LYS A 2 12.54 -41.66 -60.88
CA LYS A 2 13.33 -40.80 -59.93
C LYS A 2 12.94 -39.30 -59.77
N ARG A 3 12.44 -38.79 -58.62
CA ARG A 3 12.96 -38.62 -57.23
C ARG A 3 13.33 -37.14 -56.91
N LYS A 4 12.83 -36.66 -55.75
CA LYS A 4 13.25 -35.51 -54.88
C LYS A 4 12.75 -34.09 -55.26
N LEU A 5 11.79 -33.48 -54.55
CA LEU A 5 11.81 -32.84 -53.20
C LEU A 5 12.53 -31.46 -53.19
N ILE A 6 11.75 -30.37 -53.03
CA ILE A 6 11.96 -29.29 -52.04
C ILE A 6 10.62 -28.55 -51.84
N VAL A 7 10.31 -28.38 -50.56
CA VAL A 7 9.12 -27.80 -49.93
C VAL A 7 9.40 -26.33 -49.55
N LYS A 8 8.34 -25.52 -49.41
CA LYS A 8 8.25 -24.16 -48.79
C LYS A 8 8.70 -22.96 -49.62
N ARG A 9 7.73 -22.09 -49.99
CA ARG A 9 7.86 -20.61 -50.03
C ARG A 9 6.52 -19.90 -50.30
N VAL A 10 5.53 -20.00 -49.41
CA VAL A 10 4.34 -19.09 -49.41
C VAL A 10 3.87 -18.70 -47.98
N ILE A 11 4.65 -18.94 -46.92
CA ILE A 11 4.22 -18.59 -45.54
C ILE A 11 5.35 -17.84 -44.82
N VAL A 12 5.63 -16.58 -45.19
CA VAL A 12 6.53 -15.69 -44.39
C VAL A 12 6.18 -14.18 -44.51
N LEU A 13 4.94 -13.77 -44.83
CA LEU A 13 4.65 -12.31 -44.91
C LEU A 13 3.32 -11.84 -44.32
N VAL A 14 2.70 -12.64 -43.44
CA VAL A 14 1.54 -12.22 -42.64
C VAL A 14 1.79 -12.40 -41.12
N PHE A 15 3.00 -12.82 -40.71
CA PHE A 15 3.33 -13.14 -39.31
C PHE A 15 4.27 -12.14 -38.60
N PHE A 16 4.44 -10.93 -39.13
CA PHE A 16 5.25 -9.87 -38.49
C PHE A 16 4.56 -8.49 -38.42
N LEU A 17 3.22 -8.50 -38.39
CA LEU A 17 2.39 -7.32 -38.07
C LEU A 17 1.35 -7.66 -37.00
N ALA A 18 1.70 -8.55 -36.05
CA ALA A 18 1.25 -8.37 -34.68
C ALA A 18 1.95 -7.10 -34.17
N LEU A 19 1.41 -5.96 -34.57
CA LEU A 19 1.59 -4.70 -33.88
C LEU A 19 1.31 -5.02 -32.42
N PHE A 20 2.36 -5.20 -31.62
CA PHE A 20 2.29 -4.92 -30.21
C PHE A 20 1.76 -3.49 -30.14
N SER A 21 0.44 -3.35 -29.95
CA SER A 21 -0.20 -2.07 -29.69
C SER A 21 0.66 -1.40 -28.65
N LYS A 22 1.32 -0.30 -29.00
CA LYS A 22 2.26 0.37 -28.09
C LYS A 22 1.52 0.63 -26.77
N ILE A 23 1.80 -0.14 -25.72
CA ILE A 23 1.10 -0.09 -24.43
C ILE A 23 1.63 1.10 -23.59
N TYR A 24 2.17 2.14 -24.21
CA TYR A 24 2.85 3.23 -23.51
C TYR A 24 2.12 4.54 -23.76
N ALA A 25 2.03 5.38 -22.73
CA ALA A 25 1.43 6.70 -22.83
C ALA A 25 2.28 7.58 -23.76
N GLN A 26 1.66 8.55 -24.45
CA GLN A 26 2.40 9.46 -25.33
C GLN A 26 3.54 10.18 -24.57
N GLY A 27 3.31 10.53 -23.29
CA GLY A 27 4.28 11.16 -22.39
C GLY A 27 5.37 10.25 -21.81
N GLN A 28 5.28 8.92 -21.97
CA GLN A 28 6.25 7.96 -21.41
C GLN A 28 7.00 7.18 -22.50
N ASP A 29 8.22 6.75 -22.21
CA ASP A 29 9.03 5.88 -23.07
C ASP A 29 8.72 4.38 -22.89
N ASN A 30 9.53 3.52 -23.51
CA ASN A 30 9.37 2.07 -23.46
C ASN A 30 9.70 1.44 -22.10
N LYS A 31 10.29 2.20 -21.17
CA LYS A 31 10.54 1.81 -19.79
C LYS A 31 9.54 2.44 -18.81
N HIS A 32 8.47 3.05 -19.34
CA HIS A 32 7.46 3.76 -18.57
C HIS A 32 8.00 5.01 -17.84
N GLU A 33 9.15 5.52 -18.27
CA GLU A 33 9.72 6.76 -17.73
C GLU A 33 9.19 7.97 -18.50
N TRP A 34 9.02 9.11 -17.82
CA TRP A 34 8.57 10.34 -18.47
C TRP A 34 9.58 10.80 -19.54
N LYS A 35 9.12 11.18 -20.73
CA LYS A 35 9.98 11.76 -21.79
C LYS A 35 10.38 13.20 -21.49
N GLY A 36 9.56 13.93 -20.74
CA GLY A 36 9.72 15.37 -20.50
C GLY A 36 9.30 16.23 -21.69
N ASN A 37 9.14 17.53 -21.43
CA ASN A 37 8.73 18.52 -22.42
C ASN A 37 9.77 19.65 -22.58
N SER A 38 9.77 20.27 -23.75
CA SER A 38 10.54 21.50 -23.99
C SER A 38 9.90 22.69 -23.29
N LEU A 39 10.69 23.69 -22.88
CA LEU A 39 10.16 24.94 -22.31
C LEU A 39 9.18 25.64 -23.26
N SER A 40 9.52 25.76 -24.55
CA SER A 40 8.64 26.38 -25.56
C SER A 40 7.28 25.66 -25.66
N SER A 41 7.28 24.32 -25.63
CA SER A 41 6.02 23.55 -25.72
C SER A 41 5.06 23.76 -24.55
N VAL A 42 5.53 24.22 -23.37
CA VAL A 42 4.68 24.46 -22.21
C VAL A 42 4.39 25.95 -21.97
N ILE A 43 5.27 26.84 -22.44
CA ILE A 43 5.12 28.30 -22.31
C ILE A 43 4.25 28.87 -23.44
N ASP A 44 4.51 28.46 -24.67
CA ASP A 44 3.93 29.08 -25.88
C ASP A 44 2.58 28.43 -26.28
N THR A 45 2.10 27.47 -25.49
CA THR A 45 0.87 26.71 -25.74
C THR A 45 -0.39 27.39 -25.22
N THR A 46 -1.50 27.20 -25.92
CA THR A 46 -2.85 27.62 -25.49
C THR A 46 -3.61 26.51 -24.76
N ASP A 47 -3.13 25.26 -24.80
CA ASP A 47 -3.75 24.11 -24.15
C ASP A 47 -3.55 24.19 -22.62
N PRO A 48 -4.61 24.33 -21.80
CA PRO A 48 -4.47 24.46 -20.35
C PRO A 48 -3.82 23.24 -19.69
N ASP A 49 -4.00 22.04 -20.25
CA ASP A 49 -3.37 20.82 -19.71
C ASP A 49 -1.87 20.75 -20.03
N MET A 50 -1.41 21.45 -21.07
CA MET A 50 0.03 21.61 -21.36
C MET A 50 0.68 22.71 -20.52
N ARG A 51 -0.09 23.73 -20.11
CA ARG A 51 0.41 24.87 -19.30
C ARG A 51 0.60 24.51 -17.84
N THR A 52 -0.18 23.57 -17.32
CA THR A 52 -0.01 23.04 -15.96
C THR A 52 1.06 21.97 -15.97
N VAL A 53 2.16 22.20 -15.26
CA VAL A 53 3.33 21.32 -15.25
C VAL A 53 3.68 20.84 -13.85
N TYR A 54 4.43 19.75 -13.81
CA TYR A 54 4.96 19.10 -12.61
C TYR A 54 6.44 18.83 -12.87
N LEU A 55 7.31 19.25 -11.94
CA LEU A 55 8.74 19.04 -12.08
C LEU A 55 9.11 17.69 -11.48
N TYR A 56 9.44 16.74 -12.36
CA TYR A 56 9.77 15.35 -12.02
C TYR A 56 11.28 15.16 -11.94
N ASN A 57 11.78 14.63 -10.83
CA ASN A 57 13.18 14.33 -10.62
C ASN A 57 13.54 12.95 -11.18
N VAL A 58 14.56 12.89 -12.03
CA VAL A 58 14.93 11.66 -12.76
C VAL A 58 15.48 10.59 -11.82
N GLY A 59 16.36 10.95 -10.89
CA GLY A 59 17.05 9.98 -10.04
C GLY A 59 16.19 9.37 -8.94
N THR A 60 15.22 10.13 -8.42
CA THR A 60 14.39 9.70 -7.29
C THR A 60 12.97 9.29 -7.70
N GLY A 61 12.53 9.68 -8.89
CA GLY A 61 11.17 9.48 -9.37
C GLY A 61 10.10 10.28 -8.60
N LYS A 62 10.50 11.32 -7.87
CA LYS A 62 9.62 12.22 -7.12
C LYS A 62 9.31 13.49 -7.90
N PHE A 63 8.29 14.21 -7.48
CA PHE A 63 7.98 15.55 -7.98
C PHE A 63 8.32 16.63 -6.96
N ILE A 64 8.54 17.87 -7.42
CA ILE A 64 8.56 19.02 -6.52
C ILE A 64 7.18 19.20 -5.87
N ASN A 65 7.18 19.37 -4.56
CA ASN A 65 6.01 19.74 -3.77
C ASN A 65 6.43 20.68 -2.60
N ALA A 66 5.46 21.22 -1.87
CA ALA A 66 5.65 22.11 -0.74
C ALA A 66 5.78 21.31 0.55
N GLY A 67 6.71 21.68 1.41
CA GLY A 67 6.93 20.99 2.67
C GLY A 67 7.94 21.70 3.57
N SER A 68 8.38 20.99 4.61
CA SER A 68 9.34 21.49 5.60
C SER A 68 8.91 22.84 6.24
N TYR A 69 9.84 23.78 6.36
CA TYR A 69 9.60 25.04 7.05
C TYR A 69 8.44 25.81 6.45
N TRP A 70 7.59 26.31 7.33
CA TRP A 70 6.34 26.98 6.98
C TRP A 70 5.40 26.15 6.11
N ALA A 71 5.70 24.86 5.87
CA ALA A 71 5.13 24.04 4.80
C ALA A 71 5.25 24.64 3.39
N THR A 72 6.21 25.54 3.15
CA THR A 72 6.40 26.22 1.87
C THR A 72 7.78 26.04 1.26
N VAL A 73 8.73 25.42 1.96
CA VAL A 73 10.01 25.03 1.37
C VAL A 73 9.83 23.85 0.42
N THR A 74 10.51 23.87 -0.72
CA THR A 74 10.41 22.78 -1.70
C THR A 74 10.95 21.47 -1.13
N ILE A 75 10.24 20.38 -1.41
CA ILE A 75 10.62 19.00 -1.12
C ILE A 75 10.39 18.14 -2.37
N GLY A 76 10.96 16.93 -2.38
CA GLY A 76 10.53 15.86 -3.27
C GLY A 76 9.39 15.06 -2.65
N TYR A 77 8.34 14.78 -3.41
CA TYR A 77 7.21 13.96 -2.96
C TYR A 77 6.64 13.05 -4.05
N ASN A 78 5.84 12.04 -3.69
CA ASN A 78 5.22 11.13 -4.66
C ASN A 78 4.20 11.83 -5.56
N VAL A 79 3.54 12.87 -5.06
CA VAL A 79 2.56 13.70 -5.77
C VAL A 79 3.18 15.07 -6.02
N GLY A 80 3.11 15.56 -7.26
CA GLY A 80 3.63 16.88 -7.62
C GLY A 80 2.65 18.01 -7.37
N MET A 81 3.17 19.19 -7.03
CA MET A 81 2.36 20.41 -7.10
C MET A 81 2.22 20.87 -8.54
N GLY A 82 1.04 21.38 -8.91
CA GLY A 82 0.83 22.05 -10.18
C GLY A 82 1.60 23.37 -10.22
N LEU A 83 2.37 23.57 -11.28
CA LEU A 83 3.16 24.78 -11.54
C LEU A 83 2.80 25.36 -12.90
N ARG A 84 3.08 26.65 -13.07
CA ARG A 84 3.13 27.34 -14.35
C ARG A 84 4.52 27.94 -14.53
N ILE A 85 5.11 27.73 -15.69
CA ILE A 85 6.39 28.32 -16.08
C ILE A 85 6.09 29.47 -17.06
N LYS A 86 6.73 30.62 -16.84
CA LYS A 86 6.67 31.78 -17.74
C LYS A 86 8.08 32.29 -18.00
N ARG A 87 8.29 32.94 -19.14
CA ARG A 87 9.51 33.73 -19.36
C ARG A 87 9.55 34.88 -18.36
N SER A 88 10.73 35.15 -17.82
CA SER A 88 10.95 36.34 -17.01
C SER A 88 10.72 37.58 -17.86
N GLU A 89 10.01 38.56 -17.29
CA GLU A 89 9.76 39.86 -17.93
C GLU A 89 10.97 40.79 -17.83
N THR A 90 11.88 40.52 -16.89
CA THR A 90 13.01 41.40 -16.54
C THR A 90 14.34 40.90 -17.07
N ILE A 91 14.54 39.57 -17.20
CA ILE A 91 15.83 38.98 -17.59
C ILE A 91 15.64 37.97 -18.72
N ALA A 92 16.34 38.20 -19.84
CA ALA A 92 16.33 37.27 -20.98
C ALA A 92 16.87 35.88 -20.58
N ASN A 93 16.28 34.82 -21.16
CA ASN A 93 16.63 33.42 -20.88
C ASN A 93 16.52 33.01 -19.40
N ARG A 94 15.61 33.65 -18.66
CA ARG A 94 15.19 33.28 -17.31
C ARG A 94 13.70 33.00 -17.29
N TYR A 95 13.26 32.26 -16.27
CA TYR A 95 11.89 31.80 -16.14
C TYR A 95 11.39 31.95 -14.72
N ASN A 96 10.14 32.37 -14.56
CA ASN A 96 9.47 32.37 -13.27
C ASN A 96 8.54 31.16 -13.16
N MET A 97 8.42 30.62 -11.95
CA MET A 97 7.58 29.47 -11.64
C MET A 97 6.55 29.88 -10.60
N THR A 98 5.26 29.71 -10.89
CA THR A 98 4.17 30.00 -9.95
C THR A 98 3.36 28.73 -9.69
N GLY A 99 3.10 28.42 -8.42
CA GLY A 99 2.34 27.24 -8.01
C GLY A 99 0.93 27.54 -7.52
N ASP A 100 0.19 26.48 -7.18
CA ASP A 100 -1.16 26.58 -6.61
C ASP A 100 -1.16 27.01 -5.13
N THR A 101 -0.03 26.89 -4.44
CA THR A 101 0.14 27.39 -3.06
C THR A 101 0.15 28.92 -3.06
N GLN A 102 -0.80 29.53 -2.35
CA GLN A 102 -0.92 30.98 -2.24
C GLN A 102 -1.00 31.39 -0.78
N THR A 103 -0.01 32.15 -0.31
CA THR A 103 0.00 32.77 1.03
C THR A 103 -0.04 34.29 0.91
N THR A 104 0.03 34.99 2.04
CA THR A 104 0.20 36.45 2.04
C THR A 104 1.51 36.89 1.39
N GLU A 105 2.52 36.01 1.34
CA GLU A 105 3.84 36.27 0.76
C GLU A 105 3.88 36.06 -0.76
N GLY A 106 2.85 35.41 -1.35
CA GLY A 106 2.75 35.16 -2.79
C GLY A 106 2.51 33.71 -3.17
N SER A 107 2.93 33.36 -4.39
CA SER A 107 2.73 32.05 -5.02
C SER A 107 3.87 31.65 -5.97
N THR A 108 4.99 32.37 -5.90
CA THR A 108 6.13 32.21 -6.79
C THR A 108 7.19 31.37 -6.11
N LEU A 109 7.77 30.42 -6.84
CA LEU A 109 8.98 29.71 -6.41
C LEU A 109 10.16 30.68 -6.43
N ALA A 110 10.79 30.88 -5.26
CA ALA A 110 11.93 31.76 -5.12
C ALA A 110 12.98 31.20 -4.17
N TRP A 111 14.25 31.46 -4.48
CA TRP A 111 15.32 31.34 -3.50
C TRP A 111 15.23 32.48 -2.49
N GLY A 112 15.01 32.17 -1.21
CA GLY A 112 14.91 33.18 -0.16
C GLY A 112 16.28 33.77 0.19
N ARG A 113 16.44 35.08 0.03
CA ARG A 113 17.63 35.85 0.44
C ARG A 113 17.40 36.53 1.79
N LYS A 114 18.45 36.71 2.58
CA LYS A 114 18.37 37.39 3.87
C LYS A 114 18.08 38.88 3.67
N GLN A 115 18.75 39.54 2.73
CA GLN A 115 18.54 40.95 2.40
C GLN A 115 17.13 41.29 1.89
N ASP A 116 16.42 40.32 1.28
CA ASP A 116 15.04 40.50 0.82
C ASP A 116 14.00 40.16 1.91
N THR A 117 14.45 39.56 3.00
CA THR A 117 13.61 39.20 4.14
C THR A 117 13.44 40.41 5.06
N THR A 118 12.28 40.53 5.72
CA THR A 118 12.02 41.60 6.70
C THR A 118 13.08 41.61 7.82
N PRO A 119 13.39 42.77 8.45
CA PRO A 119 14.38 42.84 9.51
C PRO A 119 14.15 41.83 10.65
N GLN A 120 12.90 41.57 11.00
CA GLN A 120 12.54 40.56 11.99
C GLN A 120 12.82 39.14 11.48
N GLY A 121 12.51 38.85 10.22
CA GLY A 121 12.74 37.54 9.61
C GLY A 121 14.23 37.22 9.41
N GLN A 122 15.08 38.22 9.21
CA GLN A 122 16.55 38.06 9.06
C GLN A 122 17.22 37.42 10.27
N SER A 123 16.59 37.51 11.45
CA SER A 123 17.10 36.89 12.68
C SER A 123 17.01 35.36 12.71
N ASN A 124 16.28 34.74 11.79
CA ASN A 124 16.09 33.28 11.75
C ASN A 124 16.30 32.72 10.32
N PRO A 125 17.31 31.84 10.11
CA PRO A 125 17.59 31.19 8.83
C PRO A 125 16.42 30.42 8.22
N ILE A 126 15.42 30.00 9.01
CA ILE A 126 14.20 29.37 8.51
C ILE A 126 13.43 30.23 7.49
N ASN A 127 13.76 31.52 7.37
CA ASN A 127 13.13 32.46 6.43
C ASN A 127 13.93 32.69 5.13
N TYR A 128 15.18 32.22 5.03
CA TYR A 128 16.06 32.39 3.86
C TYR A 128 16.89 31.12 3.62
N ASN A 129 17.79 31.13 2.63
CA ASN A 129 18.65 29.99 2.25
C ASN A 129 17.90 28.67 1.92
N HIS A 130 16.67 28.82 1.45
CA HIS A 130 15.83 27.75 0.95
C HIS A 130 15.02 28.23 -0.24
N VAL A 131 14.51 27.28 -1.02
CA VAL A 131 13.55 27.57 -2.08
C VAL A 131 12.15 27.46 -1.51
N TYR A 132 11.41 28.55 -1.52
CA TYR A 132 10.04 28.65 -1.05
C TYR A 132 9.08 28.73 -2.23
N VAL A 133 7.86 28.21 -2.06
CA VAL A 133 6.86 28.16 -3.14
C VAL A 133 5.82 29.28 -3.10
N ASP A 134 5.94 30.17 -2.11
CA ASP A 134 4.93 31.16 -1.77
C ASP A 134 5.45 32.59 -1.74
N ARG A 135 6.50 32.92 -2.50
CA ARG A 135 7.11 34.27 -2.49
C ARG A 135 6.53 35.17 -3.60
N GLY A 136 6.88 36.46 -3.56
CA GLY A 136 6.62 37.41 -4.64
C GLY A 136 5.24 38.08 -4.64
N ASN A 137 4.67 38.41 -3.48
CA ASN A 137 3.51 39.32 -3.36
C ASN A 137 3.95 40.69 -2.84
N LYS A 138 3.33 41.75 -3.39
CA LYS A 138 3.60 43.18 -3.13
C LYS A 138 4.87 43.69 -3.81
N ASN A 139 5.03 45.01 -3.85
CA ASN A 139 6.06 45.79 -4.57
C ASN A 139 7.54 45.43 -4.27
N VAL A 140 7.81 44.35 -3.54
CA VAL A 140 9.13 43.80 -3.22
C VAL A 140 9.06 42.27 -3.36
N VAL A 141 9.89 41.70 -4.22
CA VAL A 141 10.02 40.24 -4.35
C VAL A 141 10.92 39.74 -3.22
N ASN A 142 10.37 38.93 -2.31
CA ASN A 142 11.14 38.31 -1.23
C ASN A 142 11.93 37.09 -1.74
N GLY A 143 13.02 37.35 -2.46
CA GLY A 143 13.94 36.34 -3.00
C GLY A 143 14.17 36.41 -4.51
N ILE A 144 14.98 35.48 -5.02
CA ILE A 144 15.28 35.36 -6.46
C ILE A 144 14.25 34.46 -7.13
N VAL A 145 13.50 35.02 -8.08
CA VAL A 145 12.44 34.33 -8.83
C VAL A 145 12.85 33.93 -10.25
N ASP A 146 14.03 34.35 -10.68
CA ASP A 146 14.54 34.14 -12.04
C ASP A 146 15.36 32.86 -12.14
N TRP A 147 14.73 31.82 -12.66
CA TRP A 147 15.31 30.48 -12.79
C TRP A 147 15.90 30.22 -14.17
N ILE A 148 16.92 29.37 -14.18
CA ILE A 148 17.64 28.90 -15.36
C ILE A 148 17.33 27.42 -15.55
N PHE A 149 16.90 27.07 -16.75
CA PHE A 149 16.70 25.69 -17.18
C PHE A 149 17.80 25.35 -18.19
N GLU A 150 18.83 24.65 -17.73
CA GLU A 150 19.94 24.21 -18.56
C GLU A 150 19.71 22.76 -18.99
N GLU A 151 19.49 22.53 -20.29
CA GLU A 151 19.27 21.19 -20.82
C GLU A 151 20.54 20.33 -20.69
N THR A 152 20.40 19.08 -20.23
CA THR A 152 21.55 18.19 -19.98
C THR A 152 22.28 17.77 -21.26
N ALA A 153 21.54 17.75 -22.38
CA ALA A 153 22.04 17.58 -23.74
C ALA A 153 20.98 18.16 -24.69
N HIS A 154 21.40 18.71 -25.83
CA HIS A 154 20.47 19.32 -26.78
C HIS A 154 19.32 18.37 -27.18
N GLY A 155 18.09 18.77 -26.89
CA GLY A 155 16.87 18.02 -27.19
C GLY A 155 16.54 16.88 -26.21
N SER A 156 17.28 16.72 -25.10
CA SER A 156 17.04 15.70 -24.08
C SER A 156 15.76 15.93 -23.27
N LYS A 157 15.23 17.16 -23.27
CA LYS A 157 14.07 17.61 -22.47
C LYS A 157 14.24 17.33 -20.97
N THR A 158 15.50 17.26 -20.55
CA THR A 158 15.93 16.99 -19.18
C THR A 158 16.85 18.13 -18.77
N TYR A 159 16.64 18.71 -17.59
CA TYR A 159 17.23 19.98 -17.20
C TYR A 159 17.95 19.91 -15.85
N LYS A 160 19.02 20.67 -15.71
CA LYS A 160 19.48 21.21 -14.43
C LYS A 160 18.76 22.53 -14.20
N ILE A 161 18.19 22.72 -13.01
CA ILE A 161 17.45 23.95 -12.67
C ILE A 161 18.21 24.69 -11.57
N HIS A 162 18.51 25.97 -11.77
CA HIS A 162 19.25 26.78 -10.81
C HIS A 162 18.90 28.28 -10.91
N CYS A 163 19.32 29.04 -9.91
CA CYS A 163 19.36 30.51 -9.93
C CYS A 163 20.76 30.99 -9.52
N PHE A 164 21.08 32.26 -9.75
CA PHE A 164 22.31 32.88 -9.27
C PHE A 164 22.01 33.79 -8.08
N ASN A 165 22.68 33.56 -6.95
CA ASN A 165 22.61 34.39 -5.75
C ASN A 165 23.82 35.31 -5.64
N ASP A 166 23.57 36.62 -5.57
CA ASP A 166 24.58 37.69 -5.44
C ASP A 166 24.80 38.14 -3.99
N GLU A 167 24.03 37.61 -3.03
CA GLU A 167 24.18 37.92 -1.60
C GLU A 167 25.35 37.14 -0.99
N HIS A 168 26.26 37.88 -0.36
CA HIS A 168 27.35 37.33 0.45
C HIS A 168 26.98 37.32 1.94
N LEU A 169 27.05 36.15 2.57
CA LEU A 169 26.87 35.98 4.02
C LEU A 169 28.12 35.35 4.64
N SER A 170 28.25 35.41 5.96
CA SER A 170 29.39 34.79 6.66
C SER A 170 29.07 33.38 7.16
N GLY A 171 30.10 32.54 7.27
CA GLY A 171 29.99 31.22 7.88
C GLY A 171 29.15 30.23 7.06
N THR A 172 28.35 29.42 7.75
CA THR A 172 27.53 28.35 7.13
C THR A 172 26.31 28.85 6.37
N GLU A 173 26.01 30.15 6.44
CA GLU A 173 24.93 30.79 5.70
C GLU A 173 25.39 31.32 4.32
N GLU A 174 26.68 31.29 4.00
CA GLU A 174 27.21 31.74 2.70
C GLU A 174 26.67 30.85 1.57
N MET A 175 25.99 31.49 0.62
CA MET A 175 25.33 30.86 -0.52
C MET A 175 25.53 31.67 -1.81
N TYR A 176 26.54 32.54 -1.88
CA TYR A 176 26.90 33.25 -3.10
C TYR A 176 27.20 32.29 -4.27
N GLY A 177 26.70 32.64 -5.47
CA GLY A 177 26.94 31.90 -6.71
C GLY A 177 25.70 31.16 -7.22
N ASP A 178 25.91 30.20 -8.12
CA ASP A 178 24.82 29.36 -8.63
C ASP A 178 24.26 28.45 -7.54
N ILE A 179 22.95 28.22 -7.55
CA ILE A 179 22.26 27.37 -6.59
C ILE A 179 21.35 26.41 -7.32
N TYR A 180 21.72 25.13 -7.34
CA TYR A 180 21.01 24.09 -8.09
C TYR A 180 19.95 23.40 -7.26
N LEU A 181 18.85 23.01 -7.89
CA LEU A 181 17.85 22.12 -7.29
C LEU A 181 18.33 20.67 -7.38
N LYS A 182 18.55 20.02 -6.24
CA LYS A 182 18.92 18.61 -6.15
C LYS A 182 18.17 17.90 -5.03
N LEU A 183 17.57 16.74 -5.29
CA LEU A 183 16.98 15.94 -4.22
C LEU A 183 18.02 15.05 -3.53
N GLN A 184 17.84 14.83 -2.23
CA GLN A 184 18.61 13.81 -1.52
C GLN A 184 18.35 12.40 -2.09
N SER A 185 19.35 11.52 -2.01
CA SER A 185 19.19 10.12 -2.39
C SER A 185 18.54 9.33 -1.26
N SER A 186 17.25 9.02 -1.37
CA SER A 186 16.53 8.16 -0.42
C SER A 186 15.29 7.56 -1.09
N THR A 187 14.79 6.46 -0.52
CA THR A 187 13.55 5.80 -0.93
C THR A 187 12.32 6.29 -0.15
N SER A 188 12.48 7.22 0.80
CA SER A 188 11.38 7.82 1.55
C SER A 188 10.39 8.53 0.63
N ASP A 189 9.13 8.62 1.06
CA ASP A 189 8.08 9.31 0.30
C ASP A 189 8.35 10.81 0.18
N ARG A 190 8.85 11.41 1.27
CA ARG A 190 9.27 12.81 1.33
C ARG A 190 10.79 12.92 1.34
N LEU A 191 11.32 13.73 0.42
CA LEU A 191 12.75 13.96 0.23
C LEU A 191 13.11 15.42 0.45
N THR A 192 14.20 15.67 1.16
CA THR A 192 14.77 17.00 1.35
C THR A 192 15.39 17.52 0.05
N MET A 193 15.16 18.81 -0.23
CA MET A 193 15.85 19.55 -1.29
C MET A 193 17.22 20.03 -0.78
N LEU A 194 18.23 19.83 -1.61
CA LEU A 194 19.62 20.25 -1.43
C LEU A 194 19.95 21.34 -2.45
N TYR A 195 20.90 22.20 -2.09
CA TYR A 195 21.22 23.43 -2.83
C TYR A 195 22.72 23.54 -3.14
N PRO A 196 23.33 22.60 -3.89
CA PRO A 196 24.76 22.66 -4.21
C PRO A 196 25.06 23.78 -5.21
N HIS A 197 26.31 24.29 -5.18
CA HIS A 197 26.81 25.28 -6.13
C HIS A 197 27.24 24.71 -7.49
N TRP A 198 27.36 23.39 -7.57
CA TRP A 198 27.71 22.69 -8.80
C TRP A 198 27.10 21.30 -8.81
N VAL A 199 26.65 20.87 -9.99
CA VAL A 199 26.18 19.51 -10.23
C VAL A 199 26.67 18.99 -11.58
N SER A 200 27.03 17.71 -11.61
CA SER A 200 27.39 17.02 -12.86
C SER A 200 26.15 16.83 -13.74
N SER A 201 26.31 16.90 -15.06
CA SER A 201 25.24 16.56 -16.01
C SER A 201 24.78 15.11 -15.91
N LYS A 202 25.53 14.22 -15.24
CA LYS A 202 25.17 12.82 -14.98
C LYS A 202 24.50 12.60 -13.62
N ASP A 203 24.42 13.61 -12.76
CA ASP A 203 23.78 13.50 -11.45
C ASP A 203 22.26 13.45 -11.60
N LEU A 204 21.69 12.24 -11.64
CA LEU A 204 20.26 12.02 -11.84
C LEU A 204 19.39 12.71 -10.79
N ASN A 205 19.91 12.93 -9.58
CA ASN A 205 19.17 13.61 -8.51
C ASN A 205 19.11 15.13 -8.68
N ALA A 206 19.92 15.70 -9.58
CA ALA A 206 19.87 17.10 -10.01
C ALA A 206 19.23 17.27 -11.41
N GLN A 207 18.76 16.18 -12.01
CA GLN A 207 18.08 16.20 -13.30
C GLN A 207 16.56 16.23 -13.13
N TRP A 208 15.92 17.11 -13.88
CA TRP A 208 14.50 17.37 -13.82
C TRP A 208 13.87 17.26 -15.21
N LYS A 209 12.67 16.70 -15.28
CA LYS A 209 11.83 16.69 -16.47
C LYS A 209 10.56 17.49 -16.22
N ILE A 210 10.12 18.23 -17.23
CA ILE A 210 8.84 18.94 -17.22
C ILE A 210 7.75 17.96 -17.67
N VAL A 211 6.90 17.51 -16.74
CA VAL A 211 5.74 16.64 -17.03
C VAL A 211 4.50 17.51 -17.03
N THR A 212 3.65 17.42 -18.04
CA THR A 212 2.42 18.23 -18.12
C THR A 212 1.22 17.49 -17.52
N LEU A 213 0.15 18.20 -17.16
CA LEU A 213 -1.13 17.59 -16.81
C LEU A 213 -1.67 16.74 -17.98
N LYS A 214 -1.39 17.13 -19.23
CA LYS A 214 -1.70 16.33 -20.42
C LYS A 214 -0.97 14.99 -20.43
N ASP A 215 0.32 14.99 -20.07
CA ASP A 215 1.09 13.75 -19.97
C ASP A 215 0.51 12.83 -18.89
N LEU A 216 0.19 13.38 -17.70
CA LEU A 216 -0.44 12.62 -16.61
C LEU A 216 -1.77 12.01 -17.05
N LYS A 217 -2.65 12.79 -17.69
CA LYS A 217 -3.93 12.28 -18.23
C LYS A 217 -3.72 11.22 -19.32
N SER A 218 -2.69 11.37 -20.16
CA SER A 218 -2.36 10.40 -21.22
C SER A 218 -1.89 9.05 -20.69
N ALA A 219 -1.43 8.99 -19.43
CA ALA A 219 -1.03 7.74 -18.77
C ALA A 219 -2.21 6.80 -18.46
N PHE A 220 -3.45 7.28 -18.60
CA PHE A 220 -4.65 6.51 -18.32
C PHE A 220 -4.98 5.53 -19.46
N LYS A 221 -4.32 4.38 -19.44
CA LYS A 221 -4.46 3.33 -20.46
C LYS A 221 -5.41 2.23 -20.02
N GLU A 222 -6.02 1.55 -20.99
CA GLU A 222 -6.87 0.39 -20.66
C GLU A 222 -6.05 -0.75 -20.05
N ALA A 223 -4.87 -1.02 -20.61
CA ALA A 223 -3.94 -2.05 -20.16
C ALA A 223 -2.60 -1.45 -19.73
N PHE A 224 -2.03 -2.04 -18.68
CA PHE A 224 -0.71 -1.71 -18.14
C PHE A 224 0.20 -2.93 -18.29
N ALA A 225 1.50 -2.70 -18.46
CA ALA A 225 2.46 -3.79 -18.45
C ALA A 225 2.58 -4.41 -17.04
N SER A 226 2.99 -5.67 -16.94
CA SER A 226 3.10 -6.39 -15.65
C SER A 226 4.09 -5.76 -14.66
N ASP A 227 5.09 -5.04 -15.17
CA ASP A 227 6.12 -4.31 -14.42
C ASP A 227 5.83 -2.80 -14.33
N GLU A 228 4.73 -2.35 -14.92
CA GLU A 228 4.32 -0.95 -14.90
C GLU A 228 3.48 -0.61 -13.68
N LYS A 229 3.75 0.55 -13.07
CA LYS A 229 2.96 1.06 -11.97
C LYS A 229 1.63 1.66 -12.48
N PRO A 230 0.54 1.57 -11.70
CA PRO A 230 -0.67 2.34 -11.96
C PRO A 230 -0.39 3.83 -12.21
N ALA A 231 -1.18 4.45 -13.09
CA ALA A 231 -1.06 5.88 -13.37
C ALA A 231 -1.53 6.70 -12.17
N ASP A 232 -0.76 7.72 -11.79
CA ASP A 232 -1.17 8.64 -10.72
C ASP A 232 -2.39 9.46 -11.16
N ALA A 233 -3.44 9.44 -10.34
CA ALA A 233 -4.68 10.17 -10.52
C ALA A 233 -4.94 11.14 -9.35
N THR A 234 -3.97 11.30 -8.45
CA THR A 234 -4.09 12.08 -7.22
C THR A 234 -4.32 13.56 -7.50
N PHE A 235 -3.89 14.07 -8.66
CA PHE A 235 -4.16 15.45 -9.08
C PHE A 235 -5.66 15.79 -9.25
N PHE A 236 -6.56 14.79 -9.24
CA PHE A 236 -8.01 15.03 -9.16
C PHE A 236 -8.49 15.36 -7.75
N ILE A 237 -7.76 14.96 -6.71
CA ILE A 237 -8.11 15.20 -5.30
C ILE A 237 -7.59 16.58 -4.90
N ARG A 238 -8.50 17.40 -4.38
CA ARG A 238 -8.21 18.73 -3.86
C ARG A 238 -7.72 18.65 -2.42
N ASP A 239 -6.67 19.40 -2.11
CA ASP A 239 -6.05 19.42 -0.78
C ASP A 239 -5.85 18.03 -0.16
N GLN A 240 -5.23 17.14 -0.95
CA GLN A 240 -5.10 15.72 -0.60
C GLN A 240 -4.22 15.45 0.63
N ASN A 241 -3.35 16.41 0.97
CA ASN A 241 -2.45 16.42 2.13
C ASN A 241 -2.95 17.33 3.28
N PHE A 242 -4.20 17.82 3.22
CA PHE A 242 -4.75 18.74 4.24
C PHE A 242 -3.80 19.87 4.62
N SER A 243 -3.17 20.45 3.62
CA SER A 243 -2.00 21.29 3.77
C SER A 243 -2.35 22.64 4.41
N ARG A 244 -1.35 23.28 5.03
CA ARG A 244 -0.95 24.58 4.46
C ARG A 244 -2.01 25.63 4.24
N SER A 245 -2.99 25.86 5.12
CA SER A 245 -3.94 26.96 4.89
C SER A 245 -4.57 26.88 3.48
N HIS A 246 -4.80 25.66 3.00
CA HIS A 246 -5.11 25.43 1.59
C HIS A 246 -6.58 25.77 1.31
N LYS A 247 -6.85 26.66 0.35
CA LYS A 247 -8.20 27.15 0.06
C LYS A 247 -9.21 26.05 -0.30
N GLU A 248 -8.74 25.02 -1.00
CA GLU A 248 -9.59 23.91 -1.44
C GLU A 248 -9.96 22.95 -0.29
N ILE A 249 -9.57 23.22 0.95
CA ILE A 249 -10.05 22.47 2.12
C ILE A 249 -11.59 22.46 2.20
N GLU A 250 -12.24 23.49 1.66
CA GLU A 250 -13.71 23.60 1.59
C GLU A 250 -14.34 22.52 0.69
N LYS A 251 -13.56 21.84 -0.15
CA LYS A 251 -14.03 20.70 -0.95
C LYS A 251 -14.20 19.43 -0.11
N TRP A 252 -13.63 19.39 1.09
CA TRP A 252 -13.84 18.34 2.08
C TRP A 252 -15.04 18.72 2.96
N VAL A 253 -16.20 18.15 2.63
CA VAL A 253 -17.48 18.47 3.26
C VAL A 253 -17.73 17.54 4.45
N VAL A 254 -18.06 18.13 5.59
CA VAL A 254 -18.46 17.38 6.79
C VAL A 254 -19.95 17.05 6.79
N SER A 255 -20.33 15.92 7.36
CA SER A 255 -21.73 15.51 7.54
C SER A 255 -21.91 14.66 8.80
N GLY A 256 -23.16 14.37 9.17
CA GLY A 256 -23.48 13.41 10.25
C GLY A 256 -23.40 13.96 11.68
N GLY A 257 -23.31 15.28 11.85
CA GLY A 257 -23.24 15.95 13.17
C GLY A 257 -21.88 16.54 13.49
N LEU A 258 -20.84 16.24 12.68
CA LEU A 258 -19.52 16.85 12.81
C LEU A 258 -19.60 18.38 12.77
N THR A 259 -18.86 19.02 13.68
CA THR A 259 -18.77 20.48 13.78
C THR A 259 -17.33 20.92 13.57
N TYR A 260 -17.13 22.15 13.08
CA TYR A 260 -15.81 22.75 12.96
C TYR A 260 -15.89 24.25 13.15
N LYS A 261 -14.74 24.87 13.47
CA LYS A 261 -14.62 26.32 13.59
C LYS A 261 -13.41 26.82 12.83
N ARG A 262 -13.65 27.79 11.95
CA ARG A 262 -12.63 28.45 11.13
C ARG A 262 -12.17 29.73 11.81
N THR A 263 -10.92 30.08 11.60
CA THR A 263 -10.43 31.41 11.96
C THR A 263 -11.15 32.44 11.10
N VAL A 264 -11.60 33.55 11.70
CA VAL A 264 -12.20 34.64 10.94
C VAL A 264 -11.09 35.56 10.41
N PRO A 265 -11.03 35.86 9.11
CA PRO A 265 -10.06 36.79 8.56
C PRO A 265 -10.22 38.17 9.19
N LYS A 266 -9.11 38.84 9.49
CA LYS A 266 -9.16 40.27 9.88
C LYS A 266 -9.71 41.09 8.71
N GLN A 267 -10.43 42.17 9.02
CA GLN A 267 -10.95 43.07 8.00
C GLN A 267 -9.80 43.56 7.08
N GLY A 268 -9.95 43.36 5.77
CA GLY A 268 -8.96 43.73 4.76
C GLY A 268 -7.83 42.70 4.52
N SER A 269 -7.80 41.59 5.25
CA SER A 269 -6.85 40.49 5.02
C SER A 269 -7.51 39.34 4.25
N PRO A 270 -6.77 38.62 3.37
CA PRO A 270 -7.27 37.40 2.75
C PRO A 270 -7.53 36.32 3.81
N ASP A 271 -8.48 35.42 3.52
CA ASP A 271 -8.69 34.24 4.35
C ASP A 271 -7.45 33.33 4.30
N ASN A 272 -6.97 32.91 5.47
CA ASN A 272 -5.83 32.02 5.62
C ASN A 272 -6.24 30.56 5.79
N TYR A 273 -7.51 30.27 5.59
CA TYR A 273 -8.10 28.96 5.62
C TYR A 273 -7.64 28.06 6.78
N SER A 274 -7.52 28.61 7.99
CA SER A 274 -7.10 27.88 9.20
C SER A 274 -8.29 27.48 10.10
N PHE A 275 -8.08 26.49 10.96
CA PHE A 275 -9.07 26.06 11.96
C PHE A 275 -8.70 26.53 13.36
N GLU A 276 -9.69 27.01 14.12
CA GLU A 276 -9.54 27.27 15.54
C GLU A 276 -9.33 25.95 16.28
N THR A 277 -8.36 25.89 17.19
CA THR A 277 -7.95 24.61 17.80
C THR A 277 -8.87 24.17 18.94
N GLY A 278 -9.41 25.14 19.69
CA GLY A 278 -10.14 24.89 20.94
C GLY A 278 -11.57 24.34 20.79
N GLU A 279 -12.14 24.38 19.59
CA GLU A 279 -13.54 24.01 19.32
C GLU A 279 -13.65 23.12 18.07
N GLY A 280 -14.82 22.49 17.90
CA GLY A 280 -15.12 21.65 16.74
C GLY A 280 -14.57 20.23 16.85
N THR A 281 -15.37 19.27 16.41
CA THR A 281 -14.98 17.86 16.38
C THR A 281 -14.18 17.51 15.13
N TYR A 282 -14.45 18.15 13.99
CA TYR A 282 -13.59 18.12 12.81
C TYR A 282 -12.56 19.26 12.86
N TYR A 283 -11.29 18.92 12.64
CA TYR A 283 -10.19 19.87 12.73
C TYR A 283 -9.05 19.50 11.78
N VAL A 284 -8.55 20.50 11.06
CA VAL A 284 -7.36 20.38 10.21
C VAL A 284 -6.31 21.35 10.72
N GLY A 285 -5.20 20.83 11.23
CA GLY A 285 -4.32 21.64 12.06
C GLY A 285 -3.09 20.93 12.59
N ILE A 286 -2.18 21.75 13.11
CA ILE A 286 -1.06 21.32 13.96
C ILE A 286 -1.20 21.81 15.41
N GLY A 287 -2.34 22.40 15.77
CA GLY A 287 -2.57 23.06 17.06
C GLY A 287 -2.29 24.57 17.06
N SER A 288 -1.85 25.15 15.94
CA SER A 288 -1.62 26.60 15.81
C SER A 288 -2.38 27.15 14.60
N PRO A 289 -3.41 28.01 14.79
CA PRO A 289 -4.10 28.70 13.70
C PRO A 289 -3.34 29.93 13.18
N LYS A 290 -2.31 30.39 13.91
CA LYS A 290 -1.62 31.66 13.63
C LYS A 290 -0.32 31.39 12.87
N SER A 291 -0.03 32.25 11.89
CA SER A 291 1.27 32.24 11.21
C SER A 291 2.36 32.77 12.15
N ASP A 292 2.98 31.86 12.89
CA ASP A 292 4.05 32.13 13.86
C ASP A 292 5.16 31.06 13.77
N TYR A 293 6.16 31.12 14.66
CA TYR A 293 7.29 30.19 14.60
C TYR A 293 6.92 28.74 14.96
N TYR A 294 5.76 28.51 15.59
CA TYR A 294 5.25 27.15 15.76
C TYR A 294 4.83 26.56 14.40
N GLN A 295 4.11 27.34 13.59
CA GLN A 295 3.84 26.95 12.19
C GLN A 295 5.10 26.86 11.35
N ALA A 296 6.06 27.77 11.53
CA ALA A 296 7.33 27.73 10.82
C ALA A 296 8.03 26.37 10.98
N GLU A 297 8.08 25.85 12.20
CA GLU A 297 8.76 24.59 12.51
C GLU A 297 7.94 23.36 12.10
N TYR A 298 6.63 23.38 12.33
CA TYR A 298 5.82 22.15 12.32
C TYR A 298 4.73 22.06 11.26
N ALA A 299 4.51 23.09 10.43
CA ALA A 299 3.41 23.09 9.44
C ALA A 299 3.47 21.91 8.44
N SER A 300 4.64 21.33 8.20
CA SER A 300 4.77 20.15 7.32
C SER A 300 4.19 18.84 7.88
N TYR A 301 3.59 18.87 9.07
CA TYR A 301 2.95 17.73 9.74
C TYR A 301 1.45 17.97 9.96
N TRP A 302 0.86 18.81 9.12
CA TRP A 302 -0.58 19.06 9.13
C TRP A 302 -1.36 17.78 8.90
N VAL A 303 -2.45 17.60 9.64
CA VAL A 303 -3.34 16.43 9.49
C VAL A 303 -4.79 16.86 9.68
N ALA A 304 -5.71 16.07 9.15
CA ALA A 304 -7.12 16.15 9.48
C ALA A 304 -7.48 15.19 10.63
N THR A 305 -8.42 15.61 11.47
CA THR A 305 -8.84 14.85 12.65
C THR A 305 -10.34 14.93 12.88
N ILE A 306 -10.90 13.85 13.44
CA ILE A 306 -12.22 13.82 14.07
C ILE A 306 -12.01 13.46 15.55
N ARG A 307 -12.41 14.37 16.44
CA ARG A 307 -12.08 14.39 17.86
C ARG A 307 -13.36 14.34 18.68
N ASN A 308 -13.48 13.41 19.62
CA ASN A 308 -14.53 13.47 20.63
C ASN A 308 -14.05 14.30 21.83
N LEU A 309 -14.53 15.55 21.91
CA LEU A 309 -14.19 16.48 22.99
C LEU A 309 -15.16 16.41 24.19
N GLY A 310 -16.13 15.49 24.16
CA GLY A 310 -17.19 15.32 25.16
C GLY A 310 -18.61 15.35 24.58
N GLY A 311 -18.78 15.87 23.36
CA GLY A 311 -20.03 15.82 22.59
C GLY A 311 -20.09 14.56 21.72
N ASN A 312 -20.83 13.54 22.18
CA ASN A 312 -20.88 12.25 21.50
C ASN A 312 -21.60 12.34 20.15
N THR A 313 -22.68 13.12 20.05
CA THR A 313 -23.44 13.27 18.81
C THR A 313 -22.58 13.92 17.73
N GLU A 314 -21.78 14.92 18.11
CA GLU A 314 -20.95 15.71 17.21
C GLU A 314 -19.66 15.00 16.80
N ALA A 315 -19.33 13.87 17.42
CA ALA A 315 -18.10 13.10 17.14
C ALA A 315 -18.30 11.94 16.15
N ASN A 316 -19.50 11.81 15.57
CA ASN A 316 -19.84 10.80 14.58
C ASN A 316 -20.24 11.49 13.27
N GLY A 317 -19.96 10.86 12.14
CA GLY A 317 -20.25 11.43 10.83
C GLY A 317 -19.14 11.16 9.82
N SER A 318 -19.07 11.97 8.76
CA SER A 318 -18.08 11.78 7.69
C SER A 318 -17.50 13.07 7.17
N VAL A 319 -16.30 12.97 6.62
CA VAL A 319 -15.62 14.02 5.86
C VAL A 319 -15.42 13.48 4.46
N THR A 320 -16.04 14.12 3.47
CA THR A 320 -16.16 13.59 2.10
C THR A 320 -15.71 14.62 1.07
N GLN A 321 -15.01 14.18 0.04
CA GLN A 321 -14.76 14.96 -1.16
C GLN A 321 -15.35 14.26 -2.38
N LYS A 322 -15.97 15.05 -3.27
CA LYS A 322 -16.42 14.60 -4.59
C LYS A 322 -15.30 14.77 -5.61
N VAL A 323 -14.85 13.66 -6.20
CA VAL A 323 -13.75 13.65 -7.16
C VAL A 323 -14.27 13.30 -8.55
N LYS A 324 -14.04 14.16 -9.53
CA LYS A 324 -14.42 13.91 -10.93
C LYS A 324 -13.33 13.07 -11.60
N ILE A 325 -13.65 11.82 -11.90
CA ILE A 325 -12.71 10.83 -12.44
C ILE A 325 -12.66 10.90 -13.96
N LEU A 326 -11.48 10.74 -14.58
CA LEU A 326 -11.36 10.82 -16.03
C LEU A 326 -11.93 9.60 -16.77
N LYS A 327 -11.57 8.38 -16.34
CA LYS A 327 -11.76 7.16 -17.13
C LYS A 327 -12.40 6.04 -16.31
N LYS A 328 -13.21 5.19 -16.95
CA LYS A 328 -13.69 3.94 -16.36
C LYS A 328 -12.54 2.98 -16.05
N GLY A 329 -12.76 2.10 -15.09
CA GLY A 329 -11.82 1.05 -14.70
C GLY A 329 -11.55 1.01 -13.20
N TRP A 330 -10.49 0.34 -12.82
CA TRP A 330 -10.10 0.13 -11.43
C TRP A 330 -9.23 1.27 -10.91
N TYR A 331 -9.53 1.70 -9.68
CA TYR A 331 -8.76 2.70 -8.96
C TYR A 331 -8.34 2.15 -7.59
N ILE A 332 -7.10 2.43 -7.21
CA ILE A 332 -6.64 2.28 -5.83
C ILE A 332 -6.78 3.64 -5.16
N LEU A 333 -7.57 3.69 -4.08
CA LEU A 333 -7.58 4.81 -3.15
C LEU A 333 -6.77 4.41 -1.92
N SER A 334 -5.85 5.27 -1.49
CA SER A 334 -5.10 5.11 -0.25
C SER A 334 -5.13 6.37 0.61
N CYS A 335 -4.98 6.20 1.92
CA CYS A 335 -4.73 7.29 2.86
C CYS A 335 -3.89 6.80 4.04
N ASP A 336 -3.15 7.72 4.66
CA ASP A 336 -2.54 7.49 5.95
C ASP A 336 -3.59 7.81 7.02
N GLY A 337 -3.86 6.87 7.93
CA GLY A 337 -4.91 7.10 8.90
C GLY A 337 -5.07 6.02 9.96
N PHE A 338 -5.43 6.47 11.16
CA PHE A 338 -5.76 5.59 12.27
C PHE A 338 -6.96 6.07 13.07
N TYR A 339 -7.49 5.17 13.87
CA TYR A 339 -8.49 5.49 14.89
C TYR A 339 -8.08 4.95 16.27
N ASN A 340 -8.38 5.71 17.31
CA ASN A 340 -8.08 5.37 18.70
C ASN A 340 -9.34 5.39 19.56
N PRO A 341 -10.01 4.24 19.76
CA PRO A 341 -11.12 4.10 20.69
C PRO A 341 -10.58 4.02 22.12
N ILE A 342 -10.98 4.94 22.99
CA ILE A 342 -10.64 4.88 24.42
C ILE A 342 -11.35 3.69 25.06
N ASN A 343 -10.82 3.17 26.16
CA ASN A 343 -11.40 2.02 26.86
C ASN A 343 -12.91 2.22 27.11
N GLY A 344 -13.71 1.22 26.72
CA GLY A 344 -15.17 1.27 26.79
C GLY A 344 -15.85 2.12 25.71
N SER A 345 -15.11 2.55 24.66
CA SER A 345 -15.67 3.14 23.44
C SER A 345 -16.05 2.09 22.42
N SER A 346 -17.13 2.34 21.68
CA SER A 346 -17.53 1.55 20.50
C SER A 346 -16.99 2.11 19.19
N MET A 347 -16.11 3.13 19.23
CA MET A 347 -15.69 3.83 18.03
C MET A 347 -15.04 2.90 17.02
N LYS A 348 -15.47 3.05 15.77
CA LYS A 348 -14.77 2.57 14.58
C LYS A 348 -14.69 3.70 13.57
N SER A 349 -13.57 3.76 12.87
CA SER A 349 -13.40 4.68 11.76
C SER A 349 -13.03 3.90 10.51
N SER A 350 -13.57 4.34 9.40
CA SER A 350 -13.37 3.71 8.10
C SER A 350 -13.11 4.77 7.06
N PHE A 351 -12.38 4.42 6.01
CA PHE A 351 -12.29 5.24 4.80
C PHE A 351 -12.95 4.50 3.65
N PHE A 352 -13.50 5.28 2.71
CA PHE A 352 -14.39 4.76 1.69
C PHE A 352 -14.17 5.40 0.32
N ALA A 353 -14.68 4.72 -0.71
CA ALA A 353 -14.83 5.24 -2.05
C ALA A 353 -16.15 4.72 -2.65
N ASN A 354 -17.03 5.64 -3.04
CA ASN A 354 -18.37 5.35 -3.56
C ASN A 354 -18.60 6.07 -4.88
N VAL A 355 -18.99 5.35 -5.93
CA VAL A 355 -19.30 5.96 -7.22
C VAL A 355 -20.76 6.41 -7.22
N GLU A 356 -21.00 7.71 -7.42
CA GLU A 356 -22.35 8.27 -7.41
C GLU A 356 -23.25 7.57 -8.44
N ASN A 357 -24.50 7.28 -8.05
CA ASN A 357 -25.52 6.60 -8.87
C ASN A 357 -25.24 5.13 -9.19
N TYR A 358 -24.23 4.51 -8.57
CA TYR A 358 -23.98 3.07 -8.69
C TYR A 358 -24.09 2.42 -7.32
N SER A 359 -24.76 1.27 -7.24
CA SER A 359 -24.95 0.52 -5.99
C SER A 359 -24.20 -0.81 -5.95
N ALA A 360 -23.43 -1.14 -7.00
CA ALA A 360 -22.65 -2.37 -7.03
C ALA A 360 -21.57 -2.34 -5.94
N GLY A 361 -21.37 -3.46 -5.22
CA GLY A 361 -20.42 -3.53 -4.10
C GLY A 361 -18.97 -3.23 -4.49
N ARG A 362 -18.56 -3.55 -5.73
CA ARG A 362 -17.23 -3.17 -6.27
C ARG A 362 -17.04 -1.66 -6.48
N SER A 363 -18.14 -0.91 -6.56
CA SER A 363 -18.17 0.54 -6.79
C SER A 363 -18.48 1.33 -5.51
N ASN A 364 -18.71 0.64 -4.39
CA ASN A 364 -19.02 1.23 -3.09
C ASN A 364 -18.29 0.44 -2.01
N VAL A 365 -17.07 0.84 -1.73
CA VAL A 365 -16.12 0.07 -0.93
C VAL A 365 -15.72 0.87 0.30
N THR A 366 -15.75 0.19 1.45
CA THR A 366 -15.38 0.76 2.75
C THR A 366 -14.43 -0.17 3.47
N VAL A 367 -13.44 0.42 4.15
CA VAL A 367 -12.41 -0.30 4.87
C VAL A 367 -12.18 0.34 6.23
N GLU A 368 -12.13 -0.48 7.28
CA GLU A 368 -11.76 -0.01 8.61
C GLU A 368 -10.32 0.51 8.60
N LEU A 369 -10.11 1.71 9.15
CA LEU A 369 -8.78 2.29 9.32
C LEU A 369 -7.95 1.45 10.30
N ASN A 370 -6.64 1.55 10.22
CA ASN A 370 -5.76 0.93 11.20
C ASN A 370 -6.08 1.42 12.63
N ARG A 371 -6.00 0.52 13.61
CA ARG A 371 -6.15 0.90 15.02
C ARG A 371 -4.84 1.51 15.53
N PHE A 372 -4.94 2.59 16.29
CA PHE A 372 -3.78 3.26 16.89
C PHE A 372 -3.02 2.32 17.83
N ASN A 373 -1.70 2.27 17.66
CA ASN A 373 -0.78 1.38 18.34
C ASN A 373 -0.10 2.04 19.56
N ASN A 374 -0.65 3.14 20.07
CA ASN A 374 -0.08 3.91 21.18
C ASN A 374 1.34 4.46 20.91
N ASP A 375 1.66 4.83 19.66
CA ASP A 375 2.97 5.43 19.32
C ASP A 375 3.23 6.75 20.08
N PHE A 376 2.18 7.42 20.56
CA PHE A 376 2.27 8.59 21.43
C PHE A 376 1.05 8.72 22.35
N ARG A 377 1.19 9.56 23.38
CA ARG A 377 0.10 9.90 24.32
C ARG A 377 -0.45 11.29 24.02
N TYR A 378 -1.73 11.47 24.33
CA TYR A 378 -2.41 12.76 24.24
C TYR A 378 -3.56 12.89 25.25
N THR A 379 -3.90 14.11 25.64
CA THR A 379 -5.10 14.44 26.43
C THR A 379 -6.07 15.34 25.65
N VAL A 380 -7.27 15.58 26.19
CA VAL A 380 -8.21 16.52 25.55
C VAL A 380 -7.69 17.95 25.64
N GLU A 381 -7.04 18.31 26.74
CA GLU A 381 -6.41 19.62 26.93
C GLU A 381 -5.32 19.87 25.87
N GLU A 382 -4.53 18.84 25.54
CA GLU A 382 -3.53 18.94 24.48
C GLU A 382 -4.13 19.02 23.08
N LEU A 383 -5.29 18.40 22.86
CA LEU A 383 -6.04 18.49 21.60
C LEU A 383 -6.69 19.87 21.42
N THR A 384 -7.12 20.53 22.48
CA THR A 384 -7.78 21.85 22.41
C THR A 384 -6.84 23.03 22.66
N LYS A 385 -5.62 22.79 23.13
CA LYS A 385 -4.59 23.82 23.32
C LYS A 385 -4.24 24.51 22.00
N THR A 386 -4.25 25.84 22.01
CA THR A 386 -3.59 26.64 20.96
C THR A 386 -2.10 26.76 21.28
N TYR A 387 -1.26 26.27 20.38
CA TYR A 387 0.20 26.34 20.46
C TYR A 387 0.70 27.61 19.78
N ALA A 388 1.76 28.20 20.31
CA ALA A 388 2.35 29.45 19.79
C ALA A 388 3.88 29.36 19.69
N THR A 389 4.55 30.44 19.24
CA THR A 389 6.03 30.55 19.22
C THR A 389 6.71 30.08 20.53
N SER A 390 6.13 30.38 21.70
CA SER A 390 6.67 29.95 23.00
C SER A 390 6.62 28.44 23.24
N ASP A 391 5.86 27.71 22.42
CA ASP A 391 5.73 26.25 22.46
C ASP A 391 6.59 25.53 21.42
N VAL A 392 7.45 26.25 20.67
CA VAL A 392 8.46 25.58 19.83
C VAL A 392 9.32 24.65 20.69
N GLY A 393 9.59 23.44 20.19
CA GLY A 393 10.13 22.33 20.99
C GLY A 393 9.09 21.48 21.73
N LYS A 394 7.82 21.89 21.81
CA LYS A 394 6.70 21.11 22.34
C LYS A 394 5.72 20.69 21.25
N GLU A 395 5.85 19.46 20.78
CA GLU A 395 5.00 18.90 19.73
C GLU A 395 3.57 18.64 20.21
N SER A 396 2.59 19.15 19.46
CA SER A 396 1.18 18.84 19.67
C SER A 396 0.88 17.38 19.28
N PRO A 397 -0.25 16.81 19.72
CA PRO A 397 -0.70 15.49 19.26
C PRO A 397 -0.80 15.38 17.73
N TYR A 398 -1.13 16.48 17.04
CA TYR A 398 -1.25 16.54 15.58
C TYR A 398 0.11 16.42 14.90
N VAL A 399 1.12 17.17 15.38
CA VAL A 399 2.49 17.10 14.87
C VAL A 399 3.05 15.69 15.05
N LYS A 400 2.82 15.07 16.21
CA LYS A 400 3.23 13.68 16.47
C LYS A 400 2.57 12.70 15.48
N ALA A 401 1.27 12.87 15.20
CA ALA A 401 0.58 12.03 14.23
C ALA A 401 1.16 12.17 12.82
N GLY A 402 1.37 13.41 12.34
CA GLY A 402 1.97 13.65 11.02
C GLY A 402 3.41 13.11 10.91
N LYS A 403 4.21 13.18 11.98
CA LYS A 403 5.54 12.52 12.02
C LYS A 403 5.44 11.01 11.91
N VAL A 404 4.49 10.40 12.60
CA VAL A 404 4.27 8.95 12.54
C VAL A 404 3.81 8.50 11.15
N PHE A 405 2.99 9.29 10.44
CA PHE A 405 2.67 9.02 9.03
C PHE A 405 3.92 9.09 8.14
N ASN A 406 4.81 10.07 8.35
CA ASN A 406 6.08 10.15 7.61
C ASN A 406 7.04 8.97 7.85
N GLU A 407 6.82 8.15 8.88
CA GLU A 407 7.52 6.87 9.10
C GLU A 407 6.92 5.70 8.28
N GLY A 408 5.88 5.93 7.48
CA GLY A 408 5.17 4.90 6.71
C GLY A 408 4.23 4.02 7.56
N LYS A 409 3.86 4.48 8.76
CA LYS A 409 2.87 3.80 9.60
C LYS A 409 1.46 4.18 9.19
N TYR A 410 0.51 3.30 9.51
CA TYR A 410 -0.92 3.54 9.30
C TYR A 410 -1.40 3.74 7.86
N GLN A 411 -0.67 3.25 6.86
CA GLN A 411 -1.12 3.20 5.47
C GLN A 411 -2.35 2.30 5.31
N ASN A 412 -3.39 2.82 4.66
CA ASN A 412 -4.60 2.09 4.31
C ASN A 412 -4.85 2.17 2.80
N SER A 413 -5.44 1.13 2.21
CA SER A 413 -5.84 1.15 0.80
C SER A 413 -7.06 0.28 0.51
N LEU A 414 -7.79 0.65 -0.55
CA LEU A 414 -8.92 -0.06 -1.11
C LEU A 414 -8.89 0.01 -2.64
N LEU A 415 -9.54 -0.96 -3.28
CA LEU A 415 -9.82 -0.92 -4.71
C LEU A 415 -11.29 -0.61 -4.94
N VAL A 416 -11.58 0.27 -5.91
CA VAL A 416 -12.93 0.61 -6.35
C VAL A 416 -13.01 0.56 -7.88
N TYR A 417 -14.13 0.07 -8.41
CA TYR A 417 -14.41 0.06 -9.85
C TYR A 417 -15.29 1.23 -10.24
N VAL A 418 -14.82 2.05 -11.17
CA VAL A 418 -15.57 3.14 -11.79
C VAL A 418 -16.17 2.65 -13.11
N PRO A 419 -17.52 2.54 -13.24
CA PRO A 419 -18.13 1.87 -14.39
C PRO A 419 -18.14 2.68 -15.70
N VAL A 420 -18.03 4.01 -15.62
CA VAL A 420 -18.11 4.91 -16.78
C VAL A 420 -17.09 6.04 -16.66
N ASP A 421 -16.65 6.56 -17.81
CA ASP A 421 -15.81 7.74 -17.88
C ASP A 421 -16.52 8.94 -17.24
N ASN A 422 -15.75 9.89 -16.69
CA ASN A 422 -16.31 11.11 -16.11
C ASN A 422 -17.29 10.89 -14.94
N ALA A 423 -17.27 9.73 -14.28
CA ALA A 423 -18.06 9.51 -13.07
C ALA A 423 -17.57 10.38 -11.89
N THR A 424 -18.44 10.62 -10.91
CA THR A 424 -18.06 11.20 -9.62
C THR A 424 -17.76 10.08 -8.63
N LEU A 425 -16.61 10.14 -7.99
CA LEU A 425 -16.19 9.27 -6.91
C LEU A 425 -16.18 10.06 -5.60
N ASP A 426 -17.03 9.69 -4.67
CA ASP A 426 -17.05 10.22 -3.32
C ASP A 426 -16.03 9.46 -2.47
N ILE A 427 -15.01 10.16 -1.99
CA ILE A 427 -13.95 9.61 -1.13
C ILE A 427 -13.97 10.28 0.23
N GLY A 428 -13.58 9.57 1.29
CA GLY A 428 -13.56 10.18 2.61
C GLY A 428 -13.30 9.24 3.77
N VAL A 429 -13.46 9.80 4.98
CA VAL A 429 -13.43 9.07 6.26
C VAL A 429 -14.79 9.18 6.94
N LYS A 430 -15.24 8.09 7.54
CA LYS A 430 -16.45 8.01 8.36
C LYS A 430 -16.13 7.47 9.75
N VAL A 431 -16.68 8.10 10.79
CA VAL A 431 -16.57 7.70 12.20
C VAL A 431 -17.95 7.32 12.72
N GLU A 432 -18.04 6.15 13.35
CA GLU A 432 -19.26 5.62 13.96
C GLU A 432 -18.96 5.07 15.35
N GLY A 433 -19.94 5.15 16.24
CA GLY A 433 -19.83 4.61 17.60
C GLY A 433 -18.88 5.38 18.52
N SER A 434 -18.40 6.58 18.16
CA SER A 434 -17.62 7.41 19.08
C SER A 434 -18.52 7.91 20.20
N ASN A 435 -18.23 7.46 21.42
CA ASN A 435 -19.05 7.73 22.60
C ASN A 435 -18.23 7.98 23.87
N ARG A 436 -16.90 8.11 23.74
CA ARG A 436 -16.01 8.46 24.84
C ARG A 436 -15.20 9.70 24.49
N LYS A 437 -15.14 10.64 25.44
CA LYS A 437 -14.22 11.78 25.41
C LYS A 437 -12.78 11.25 25.18
N ARG A 438 -12.01 11.92 24.30
CA ARG A 438 -10.65 11.56 23.83
C ARG A 438 -10.58 10.49 22.73
N ASP A 439 -11.71 9.94 22.29
CA ASP A 439 -11.74 9.21 21.02
C ASP A 439 -11.20 10.10 19.89
N LEU A 440 -10.34 9.52 19.04
CA LEU A 440 -9.63 10.27 18.00
C LEU A 440 -9.51 9.45 16.71
N THR A 441 -9.83 10.08 15.59
CA THR A 441 -9.44 9.64 14.26
C THR A 441 -8.50 10.68 13.67
N VAL A 442 -7.39 10.24 13.08
CA VAL A 442 -6.44 11.11 12.36
C VAL A 442 -6.22 10.54 10.98
N PHE A 443 -6.20 11.39 9.96
CA PHE A 443 -5.99 11.00 8.58
C PHE A 443 -5.35 12.10 7.74
N ASP A 444 -4.61 11.69 6.72
CA ASP A 444 -3.90 12.54 5.77
C ASP A 444 -3.58 11.78 4.47
N ASN A 445 -2.98 12.46 3.49
CA ASN A 445 -2.30 11.90 2.32
C ASN A 445 -3.20 10.98 1.47
N PHE A 446 -4.32 11.51 1.00
CA PHE A 446 -5.20 10.80 0.10
C PHE A 446 -4.59 10.68 -1.31
N GLN A 447 -4.29 9.46 -1.73
CA GLN A 447 -3.76 9.21 -3.08
C GLN A 447 -4.69 8.33 -3.89
N LEU A 448 -4.75 8.61 -5.19
CA LEU A 448 -5.59 7.90 -6.14
C LEU A 448 -4.75 7.44 -7.31
N HIS A 449 -4.86 6.16 -7.66
CA HIS A 449 -4.11 5.59 -8.77
C HIS A 449 -5.02 4.78 -9.70
N TYR A 450 -4.93 5.05 -11.00
CA TYR A 450 -5.67 4.34 -12.03
C TYR A 450 -4.93 3.09 -12.49
N CYS A 451 -5.62 1.95 -12.42
CA CYS A 451 -5.05 0.62 -12.66
C CYS A 451 -5.42 0.03 -14.02
N GLY A 452 -6.18 0.76 -14.85
CA GLY A 452 -6.74 0.25 -16.10
C GLY A 452 -8.08 -0.47 -15.90
N ASP A 453 -8.60 -1.05 -16.97
CA ASP A 453 -9.90 -1.74 -17.00
C ASP A 453 -9.75 -3.26 -17.20
N ARG A 454 -8.51 -3.77 -17.19
CA ARG A 454 -8.23 -5.21 -17.33
C ARG A 454 -8.40 -5.95 -16.00
N ASP A 455 -9.01 -7.12 -16.08
CA ASP A 455 -9.28 -7.96 -14.92
C ASP A 455 -9.03 -9.46 -15.20
N ILE A 456 -9.02 -10.27 -14.14
CA ILE A 456 -9.18 -11.73 -14.18
C ILE A 456 -10.14 -12.19 -13.08
N VAL A 457 -10.91 -13.23 -13.36
CA VAL A 457 -11.80 -13.88 -12.36
C VAL A 457 -11.28 -15.27 -12.03
N LEU A 458 -11.18 -15.57 -10.73
CA LEU A 458 -10.85 -16.87 -10.18
C LEU A 458 -11.93 -17.25 -9.16
N ASP A 459 -12.64 -18.36 -9.39
CA ASP A 459 -13.77 -18.78 -8.56
C ASP A 459 -13.66 -20.24 -8.10
N GLU A 460 -13.57 -20.41 -6.77
CA GLU A 460 -13.38 -21.71 -6.11
C GLU A 460 -14.50 -22.73 -6.39
N GLY A 461 -15.66 -22.28 -6.86
CA GLY A 461 -16.80 -23.14 -7.19
C GLY A 461 -16.74 -23.78 -8.58
N ARG A 462 -15.82 -23.34 -9.44
CA ARG A 462 -15.72 -23.79 -10.85
C ARG A 462 -14.97 -25.10 -11.00
N THR A 463 -15.42 -25.96 -11.91
CA THR A 463 -14.86 -27.31 -12.14
C THR A 463 -13.99 -27.41 -13.39
N ASP A 464 -14.23 -26.54 -14.39
CA ASP A 464 -13.45 -26.50 -15.64
C ASP A 464 -12.20 -25.63 -15.43
N VAL A 465 -11.04 -26.05 -15.90
CA VAL A 465 -9.81 -25.24 -15.86
C VAL A 465 -9.74 -24.24 -17.01
N ASN A 466 -10.47 -24.49 -18.11
CA ASN A 466 -10.42 -23.67 -19.31
C ASN A 466 -10.80 -22.21 -19.05
N TYR A 467 -11.66 -21.91 -18.07
CA TYR A 467 -11.96 -20.51 -17.75
C TYR A 467 -10.76 -19.75 -17.20
N ILE A 468 -9.81 -20.43 -16.53
CA ILE A 468 -8.56 -19.83 -16.08
C ILE A 468 -7.66 -19.65 -17.29
N ASN A 469 -7.43 -20.72 -18.05
CA ASN A 469 -6.47 -20.74 -19.17
C ASN A 469 -6.85 -19.75 -20.29
N LYS A 470 -8.14 -19.54 -20.57
CA LYS A 470 -8.62 -18.55 -21.56
C LYS A 470 -8.41 -17.09 -21.15
N GLN A 471 -7.97 -16.82 -19.93
CA GLN A 471 -7.65 -15.47 -19.45
C GLN A 471 -6.14 -15.17 -19.45
N VAL A 472 -5.30 -16.14 -19.83
CA VAL A 472 -3.83 -16.01 -19.88
C VAL A 472 -3.45 -14.91 -20.87
N GLU A 473 -2.59 -14.01 -20.41
CA GLU A 473 -2.05 -12.93 -21.23
C GLU A 473 -0.69 -12.52 -20.66
N GLN A 474 0.35 -12.61 -21.49
CA GLN A 474 1.70 -12.31 -21.07
C GLN A 474 1.91 -10.80 -20.93
N ASN A 475 2.74 -10.41 -19.95
CA ASN A 475 3.21 -9.04 -19.75
C ASN A 475 2.10 -8.00 -19.50
N VAL A 476 0.91 -8.42 -19.04
CA VAL A 476 -0.20 -7.51 -18.73
C VAL A 476 -0.55 -7.58 -17.24
N ALA A 477 -0.63 -6.41 -16.62
CA ALA A 477 -1.16 -6.24 -15.28
C ALA A 477 -2.70 -6.21 -15.32
N LYS A 478 -3.33 -6.96 -14.41
CA LYS A 478 -4.79 -7.08 -14.30
C LYS A 478 -5.23 -6.99 -12.84
N THR A 479 -6.46 -6.57 -12.61
CA THR A 479 -7.10 -6.71 -11.29
C THR A 479 -7.70 -8.10 -11.14
N LEU A 480 -7.29 -8.85 -10.12
CA LEU A 480 -7.84 -10.16 -9.79
C LEU A 480 -9.08 -10.04 -8.89
N ILE A 481 -10.19 -10.59 -9.39
CA ILE A 481 -11.40 -10.90 -8.63
C ILE A 481 -11.27 -12.35 -8.15
N LEU A 482 -10.92 -12.54 -6.88
CA LEU A 482 -10.71 -13.85 -6.27
C LEU A 482 -11.87 -14.24 -5.35
N LYS A 483 -12.68 -15.20 -5.79
CA LYS A 483 -13.69 -15.86 -4.95
C LYS A 483 -13.08 -17.05 -4.24
N ARG A 484 -12.74 -16.83 -2.97
CA ARG A 484 -12.14 -17.83 -2.08
C ARG A 484 -12.63 -17.63 -0.65
N THR A 485 -13.33 -18.61 -0.11
CA THR A 485 -13.92 -18.54 1.24
C THR A 485 -12.88 -18.81 2.32
N MET A 486 -12.56 -17.82 3.14
CA MET A 486 -11.58 -17.93 4.22
C MET A 486 -12.11 -17.27 5.49
N THR A 487 -11.69 -17.79 6.64
CA THR A 487 -11.97 -17.16 7.93
C THR A 487 -10.76 -16.34 8.39
N PRO A 488 -10.91 -15.03 8.63
CA PRO A 488 -9.85 -14.21 9.21
C PRO A 488 -9.33 -14.77 10.54
N TYR A 489 -8.05 -14.56 10.80
CA TYR A 489 -7.29 -15.01 11.97
C TYR A 489 -7.19 -16.54 12.14
N LYS A 490 -7.60 -17.31 11.13
CA LYS A 490 -7.50 -18.78 11.08
C LYS A 490 -6.62 -19.23 9.92
N TRP A 491 -5.97 -20.39 10.06
CA TRP A 491 -5.17 -20.97 8.98
C TRP A 491 -6.08 -21.51 7.87
N ASN A 492 -5.74 -21.21 6.62
CA ASN A 492 -6.43 -21.65 5.41
C ASN A 492 -5.39 -22.19 4.43
N SER A 493 -5.71 -23.24 3.67
CA SER A 493 -4.85 -23.65 2.56
C SER A 493 -5.09 -22.74 1.36
N ILE A 494 -4.03 -22.42 0.60
CA ILE A 494 -4.12 -21.58 -0.58
C ILE A 494 -3.12 -21.99 -1.65
N THR A 495 -3.58 -21.92 -2.89
CA THR A 495 -2.73 -21.92 -4.08
C THR A 495 -3.40 -21.06 -5.14
N LEU A 496 -2.62 -20.42 -6.00
CA LEU A 496 -3.11 -19.53 -7.06
C LEU A 496 -2.32 -19.76 -8.35
N PRO A 497 -2.93 -19.57 -9.53
CA PRO A 497 -2.24 -19.65 -10.81
C PRO A 497 -1.47 -18.36 -11.15
N VAL A 498 -1.38 -17.41 -10.22
CA VAL A 498 -0.69 -16.12 -10.37
C VAL A 498 0.38 -15.95 -9.30
N ALA A 499 1.38 -15.12 -9.58
CA ALA A 499 2.35 -14.67 -8.59
C ALA A 499 1.79 -13.49 -7.78
N LEU A 500 2.11 -13.41 -6.49
CA LEU A 500 1.85 -12.22 -5.66
C LEU A 500 3.13 -11.74 -4.99
N THR A 501 3.34 -10.42 -5.02
CA THR A 501 4.32 -9.72 -4.18
C THR A 501 3.84 -9.65 -2.73
N ALA A 502 4.75 -9.39 -1.79
CA ALA A 502 4.40 -9.20 -0.39
C ALA A 502 3.44 -8.00 -0.18
N ALA A 503 3.60 -6.93 -0.97
CA ALA A 503 2.67 -5.80 -0.94
C ALA A 503 1.25 -6.22 -1.36
N GLN A 504 1.10 -6.91 -2.49
CA GLN A 504 -0.20 -7.40 -2.96
C GLN A 504 -0.84 -8.35 -1.95
N PHE A 505 -0.07 -9.26 -1.38
CA PHE A 505 -0.53 -10.19 -0.35
C PHE A 505 -1.04 -9.44 0.89
N LYS A 506 -0.27 -8.48 1.42
CA LYS A 506 -0.64 -7.70 2.62
C LYS A 506 -1.84 -6.79 2.37
N ILE A 507 -1.95 -6.18 1.19
CA ILE A 507 -3.11 -5.34 0.84
C ILE A 507 -4.38 -6.19 0.78
N ALA A 508 -4.32 -7.35 0.14
CA ALA A 508 -5.48 -8.23 -0.05
C ALA A 508 -5.93 -8.94 1.24
N PHE A 509 -4.99 -9.47 2.02
CA PHE A 509 -5.27 -10.37 3.14
C PHE A 509 -5.01 -9.76 4.52
N GLY A 510 -4.44 -8.55 4.56
CA GLY A 510 -4.15 -7.78 5.77
C GLY A 510 -2.65 -7.64 6.07
N ARG A 511 -2.26 -6.50 6.66
CA ARG A 511 -0.85 -6.14 6.94
C ARG A 511 -0.11 -7.16 7.81
N HIS A 512 -0.85 -7.86 8.69
CA HIS A 512 -0.34 -8.88 9.61
C HIS A 512 -0.69 -10.30 9.18
N ALA A 513 -1.11 -10.50 7.92
CA ALA A 513 -1.36 -11.83 7.40
C ALA A 513 -0.06 -12.66 7.38
N GLU A 514 -0.17 -13.94 7.71
CA GLU A 514 0.95 -14.87 7.71
C GLU A 514 0.85 -15.81 6.50
N LEU A 515 2.00 -16.21 5.95
CA LEU A 515 2.11 -17.17 4.85
C LEU A 515 3.18 -18.21 5.23
N SER A 516 2.91 -19.49 5.03
CA SER A 516 3.83 -20.58 5.36
C SER A 516 3.84 -21.66 4.29
N GLU A 517 5.00 -22.30 4.13
CA GLU A 517 5.22 -23.42 3.21
C GLU A 517 5.55 -24.71 3.97
N LEU A 518 5.26 -25.85 3.36
CA LEU A 518 5.52 -27.15 3.98
C LEU A 518 7.03 -27.43 3.99
N LYS A 519 7.63 -27.57 5.17
CA LYS A 519 9.00 -28.09 5.32
C LYS A 519 9.01 -29.61 5.09
N GLY A 520 8.10 -30.34 5.74
CA GLY A 520 8.05 -31.80 5.74
C GLY A 520 7.71 -32.34 7.12
N GLN A 521 8.14 -33.56 7.42
CA GLN A 521 8.04 -34.11 8.77
C GLN A 521 9.15 -33.53 9.67
N ASP A 522 8.87 -33.40 10.96
CA ASP A 522 9.86 -33.03 11.96
C ASP A 522 10.95 -34.11 12.07
N GLU A 523 12.21 -33.69 12.12
CA GLU A 523 13.38 -34.59 12.15
C GLU A 523 13.48 -35.37 13.46
N ASN A 524 12.94 -34.81 14.56
CA ASN A 524 13.00 -35.40 15.90
C ASN A 524 11.66 -35.98 16.35
N LEU A 525 10.55 -35.58 15.72
CA LEU A 525 9.20 -36.00 16.07
C LEU A 525 8.47 -36.58 14.86
N SER A 526 8.54 -37.91 14.73
CA SER A 526 7.87 -38.68 13.68
C SER A 526 6.34 -38.49 13.63
N SER A 527 5.71 -37.91 14.65
CA SER A 527 4.29 -37.58 14.70
C SER A 527 3.99 -36.11 14.37
N ARG A 528 4.91 -35.37 13.73
CA ARG A 528 4.73 -33.93 13.48
C ARG A 528 5.06 -33.51 12.06
N ILE A 529 4.15 -32.76 11.45
CA ILE A 529 4.33 -32.09 10.16
C ILE A 529 4.64 -30.62 10.42
N VAL A 530 5.64 -30.08 9.73
CA VAL A 530 6.19 -28.74 9.97
C VAL A 530 5.95 -27.81 8.78
N PHE A 531 5.44 -26.62 9.08
CA PHE A 531 5.35 -25.48 8.17
C PHE A 531 6.25 -24.35 8.66
N THR A 532 6.96 -23.72 7.73
CA THR A 532 7.89 -22.62 8.00
C THR A 532 7.39 -21.31 7.36
N PRO A 533 7.64 -20.16 8.01
CA PRO A 533 7.13 -18.89 7.53
C PRO A 533 7.82 -18.46 6.23
N VAL A 534 7.04 -17.85 5.34
CA VAL A 534 7.53 -17.10 4.19
C VAL A 534 7.78 -15.66 4.64
N ASP A 535 8.98 -15.14 4.33
CA ASP A 535 9.35 -13.76 4.66
C ASP A 535 8.57 -12.74 3.82
N LEU A 536 7.79 -11.89 4.50
CA LEU A 536 6.94 -10.83 3.94
C LEU A 536 7.49 -9.40 4.17
N THR A 537 8.74 -9.27 4.60
CA THR A 537 9.33 -7.97 4.96
C THR A 537 9.52 -7.06 3.74
N ASN A 538 10.07 -7.59 2.65
CA ASN A 538 10.27 -6.84 1.42
C ASN A 538 8.98 -6.80 0.56
N ASN A 539 8.34 -5.63 0.52
CA ASN A 539 7.11 -5.36 -0.25
C ASN A 539 7.16 -5.78 -1.73
N ASN A 540 8.33 -5.68 -2.37
CA ASN A 540 8.48 -5.95 -3.81
C ASN A 540 8.81 -7.41 -4.13
N LYS A 541 9.10 -8.23 -3.10
CA LYS A 541 9.46 -9.64 -3.29
C LYS A 541 8.23 -10.47 -3.65
N ILE A 542 8.35 -11.34 -4.65
CA ILE A 542 7.36 -12.38 -4.95
C ILE A 542 7.35 -13.40 -3.80
N VAL A 543 6.23 -13.52 -3.10
CA VAL A 543 6.07 -14.40 -1.93
C VAL A 543 5.15 -15.60 -2.22
N MET A 544 4.18 -15.42 -3.11
CA MET A 544 3.39 -16.51 -3.66
C MET A 544 3.79 -16.72 -5.11
N LYS A 545 4.23 -17.94 -5.43
CA LYS A 545 4.55 -18.35 -6.81
C LYS A 545 3.33 -19.02 -7.46
N PRO A 546 3.16 -18.90 -8.79
CA PRO A 546 2.11 -19.60 -9.52
C PRO A 546 2.16 -21.10 -9.26
N ASN A 547 1.00 -21.73 -9.08
CA ASN A 547 0.83 -23.16 -8.89
C ASN A 547 1.73 -23.76 -7.78
N LYS A 548 2.04 -22.98 -6.74
CA LYS A 548 2.74 -23.46 -5.53
C LYS A 548 1.77 -23.54 -4.35
N LEU A 549 2.04 -24.48 -3.45
CA LEU A 549 1.16 -24.82 -2.33
C LEU A 549 1.59 -24.08 -1.06
N TYR A 550 0.63 -23.48 -0.39
CA TYR A 550 0.85 -22.74 0.85
C TYR A 550 -0.30 -22.97 1.84
N ILE A 551 -0.03 -22.60 3.09
CA ILE A 551 -1.07 -22.22 4.05
C ILE A 551 -0.89 -20.74 4.40
N MET A 552 -1.99 -20.07 4.74
CA MET A 552 -1.94 -18.68 5.16
C MET A 552 -2.97 -18.36 6.24
N ARG A 553 -2.70 -17.32 7.01
CA ARG A 553 -3.58 -16.80 8.04
C ARG A 553 -3.90 -15.34 7.72
N PRO A 554 -5.01 -15.05 7.01
CA PRO A 554 -5.38 -13.67 6.71
C PRO A 554 -5.83 -12.97 7.99
N THR A 555 -5.62 -11.65 8.10
CA THR A 555 -6.21 -10.83 9.17
C THR A 555 -7.40 -10.02 8.69
N ARG A 556 -7.69 -10.08 7.39
CA ARG A 556 -8.76 -9.33 6.73
C ARG A 556 -9.63 -10.26 5.89
N GLY A 557 -10.94 -10.00 5.88
CA GLY A 557 -11.87 -10.68 4.98
C GLY A 557 -11.88 -10.04 3.59
N ALA A 558 -12.70 -10.61 2.71
CA ALA A 558 -12.96 -10.06 1.38
C ALA A 558 -13.48 -8.62 1.45
N ASN A 559 -12.97 -7.76 0.58
CA ASN A 559 -13.23 -6.32 0.58
C ASN A 559 -14.50 -5.94 -0.19
N VAL A 560 -15.04 -6.81 -1.05
CA VAL A 560 -16.40 -6.67 -1.58
C VAL A 560 -17.30 -7.68 -0.89
N THR A 561 -18.32 -7.20 -0.18
CA THR A 561 -19.14 -8.00 0.73
C THR A 561 -20.54 -8.31 0.23
N TYR A 562 -21.01 -7.63 -0.82
CA TYR A 562 -22.34 -7.82 -1.41
C TYR A 562 -22.31 -7.60 -2.94
N GLY A 563 -23.37 -8.06 -3.61
CA GLY A 563 -23.52 -7.98 -5.07
C GLY A 563 -22.75 -9.04 -5.84
N ASP A 564 -22.65 -8.84 -7.16
CA ASP A 564 -21.95 -9.75 -8.08
C ASP A 564 -20.92 -9.03 -8.95
N TYR A 565 -20.07 -9.83 -9.60
CA TYR A 565 -19.17 -9.39 -10.65
C TYR A 565 -19.34 -10.29 -11.88
N LYS A 566 -19.71 -9.70 -13.01
CA LYS A 566 -19.86 -10.41 -14.29
C LYS A 566 -18.68 -10.12 -15.19
N LYS A 567 -18.07 -11.18 -15.73
CA LYS A 567 -17.04 -11.12 -16.76
C LYS A 567 -17.43 -11.97 -17.95
N ILE A 568 -17.27 -11.45 -19.16
CA ILE A 568 -17.29 -12.25 -20.38
C ILE A 568 -15.87 -12.70 -20.68
N ILE A 569 -15.62 -14.00 -20.69
CA ILE A 569 -14.34 -14.59 -21.07
C ILE A 569 -14.46 -15.03 -22.52
N GLU A 570 -13.59 -14.48 -23.37
CA GLU A 570 -13.56 -14.78 -24.80
C GLU A 570 -13.42 -16.30 -25.03
N HIS A 571 -14.25 -16.85 -25.92
CA HIS A 571 -14.30 -18.28 -26.23
C HIS A 571 -14.59 -19.23 -25.03
N TYR A 572 -15.11 -18.71 -23.90
CA TYR A 572 -15.59 -19.52 -22.78
C TYR A 572 -17.03 -19.15 -22.37
N GLY A 573 -17.34 -17.86 -22.30
CA GLY A 573 -18.65 -17.32 -21.93
C GLY A 573 -18.64 -16.49 -20.65
N THR A 574 -19.82 -16.24 -20.09
CA THR A 574 -19.99 -15.35 -18.95
C THR A 574 -19.75 -16.07 -17.62
N ILE A 575 -18.91 -15.48 -16.77
CA ILE A 575 -18.74 -15.87 -15.37
C ILE A 575 -19.36 -14.80 -14.48
N THR A 576 -20.21 -15.25 -13.54
CA THR A 576 -20.74 -14.43 -12.46
C THR A 576 -20.11 -14.86 -11.15
N VAL A 577 -19.36 -13.97 -10.52
CA VAL A 577 -18.75 -14.17 -9.20
C VAL A 577 -19.61 -13.48 -8.15
N GLN A 578 -20.12 -14.26 -7.20
CA GLN A 578 -20.94 -13.71 -6.10
C GLN A 578 -20.05 -13.23 -4.96
N ALA A 579 -20.37 -12.08 -4.37
CA ALA A 579 -19.74 -11.66 -3.12
C ALA A 579 -19.96 -12.70 -1.99
N PRO A 580 -19.08 -12.77 -0.98
CA PRO A 580 -17.87 -11.97 -0.83
C PRO A 580 -16.71 -12.47 -1.71
N TYR A 581 -15.88 -11.55 -2.22
CA TYR A 581 -14.66 -11.84 -2.99
C TYR A 581 -13.56 -10.79 -2.73
N TYR A 582 -12.30 -11.20 -2.93
CA TYR A 582 -11.13 -10.33 -2.79
C TYR A 582 -10.81 -9.63 -4.12
N LEU A 583 -10.26 -8.41 -4.04
CA LEU A 583 -9.67 -7.69 -5.16
C LEU A 583 -8.16 -7.53 -4.95
N ILE A 584 -7.38 -7.85 -5.98
CA ILE A 584 -5.91 -7.74 -5.94
C ILE A 584 -5.43 -7.07 -7.23
N ASN A 585 -4.85 -5.87 -7.14
CA ASN A 585 -4.34 -5.15 -8.31
C ASN A 585 -3.00 -5.73 -8.80
N GLY A 586 -2.70 -5.52 -10.09
CA GLY A 586 -1.36 -5.65 -10.65
C GLY A 586 -0.89 -7.09 -10.76
N VAL A 587 -1.81 -8.05 -10.88
CA VAL A 587 -1.44 -9.46 -11.05
C VAL A 587 -1.28 -9.79 -12.52
N SER A 588 -0.47 -10.80 -12.82
CA SER A 588 -0.31 -11.33 -14.17
C SER A 588 -0.52 -12.84 -14.18
N LEU A 589 -1.46 -13.27 -15.02
CA LEU A 589 -1.69 -14.69 -15.34
C LEU A 589 -0.95 -15.00 -16.64
N THR A 590 0.28 -15.46 -16.51
CA THR A 590 1.24 -15.56 -17.62
C THR A 590 1.25 -16.91 -18.33
N GLU A 591 0.76 -17.95 -17.67
CA GLU A 591 0.83 -19.33 -18.13
C GLU A 591 -0.45 -20.09 -17.83
N GLU A 592 -0.75 -21.07 -18.67
CA GLU A 592 -1.83 -22.02 -18.43
C GLU A 592 -1.50 -22.93 -17.24
N THR A 593 -2.55 -23.43 -16.58
CA THR A 593 -2.44 -24.42 -15.52
C THR A 593 -3.13 -25.71 -15.94
N SER A 594 -2.58 -26.85 -15.52
CA SER A 594 -3.26 -28.15 -15.58
C SER A 594 -4.48 -28.19 -14.63
N GLY A 595 -4.57 -27.24 -13.70
CA GLY A 595 -5.58 -27.19 -12.66
C GLY A 595 -5.22 -28.01 -11.43
N GLU A 596 -4.29 -28.96 -11.51
CA GLU A 596 -3.90 -29.87 -10.44
C GLU A 596 -2.39 -30.09 -10.42
N PHE A 597 -1.81 -30.14 -9.22
CA PHE A 597 -0.38 -30.34 -9.04
C PHE A 597 -0.07 -30.83 -7.63
N LYS A 598 1.13 -31.38 -7.49
CA LYS A 598 1.67 -31.90 -6.23
C LYS A 598 3.15 -31.61 -6.13
N GLU A 599 3.62 -31.38 -4.91
CA GLU A 599 5.04 -31.32 -4.63
C GLU A 599 5.70 -32.70 -4.78
N GLN A 600 7.03 -32.69 -4.86
CA GLN A 600 7.79 -33.93 -4.76
C GLN A 600 7.53 -34.58 -3.39
N PRO A 601 7.36 -35.92 -3.34
CA PRO A 601 7.15 -36.62 -2.08
C PRO A 601 8.28 -36.33 -1.09
N LYS A 602 7.92 -35.99 0.14
CA LYS A 602 8.84 -35.82 1.27
C LYS A 602 8.81 -37.09 2.11
N TYR A 603 9.95 -37.44 2.73
CA TYR A 603 10.02 -38.58 3.64
C TYR A 603 8.96 -38.45 4.76
N SER A 604 8.34 -39.58 5.10
CA SER A 604 7.45 -39.67 6.26
C SER A 604 7.56 -41.04 6.92
N THR A 605 7.37 -41.06 8.23
CA THR A 605 7.23 -42.30 9.03
C THR A 605 5.90 -43.03 8.84
N THR A 606 5.00 -42.54 7.98
CA THR A 606 3.79 -43.29 7.60
C THR A 606 4.15 -44.60 6.88
N VAL A 607 3.21 -45.54 6.81
CA VAL A 607 3.44 -46.87 6.20
C VAL A 607 3.88 -46.75 4.73
N ASP A 608 3.42 -45.72 4.02
CA ASP A 608 3.80 -45.45 2.63
C ASP A 608 5.15 -44.74 2.47
N GLY A 609 5.81 -44.39 3.58
CA GLY A 609 7.13 -43.76 3.62
C GLY A 609 7.17 -42.32 3.11
N ARG A 610 6.01 -41.73 2.77
CA ARG A 610 5.95 -40.47 2.03
C ARG A 610 4.76 -39.59 2.39
N LEU A 611 5.03 -38.30 2.41
CA LEU A 611 4.06 -37.22 2.56
C LEU A 611 4.09 -36.37 1.29
N VAL A 612 2.93 -36.13 0.69
CA VAL A 612 2.80 -35.36 -0.54
C VAL A 612 1.87 -34.18 -0.31
N PHE A 613 2.35 -32.97 -0.52
CA PHE A 613 1.49 -31.79 -0.55
C PHE A 613 0.88 -31.66 -1.94
N CYS A 614 -0.44 -31.58 -2.01
CA CYS A 614 -1.20 -31.53 -3.25
C CYS A 614 -2.11 -30.31 -3.27
N GLY A 615 -2.50 -29.85 -4.46
CA GLY A 615 -3.46 -28.77 -4.62
C GLY A 615 -4.20 -28.77 -5.95
N THR A 616 -5.26 -27.96 -5.99
CA THR A 616 -6.10 -27.76 -7.18
C THR A 616 -6.51 -26.30 -7.32
N GLN A 617 -6.59 -25.81 -8.56
CA GLN A 617 -7.14 -24.50 -8.92
C GLN A 617 -8.67 -24.56 -9.11
N VAL A 618 -9.24 -25.75 -9.31
CA VAL A 618 -10.66 -25.96 -9.60
C VAL A 618 -11.32 -26.89 -8.59
N LYS A 619 -12.64 -26.78 -8.46
CA LYS A 619 -13.47 -27.69 -7.66
C LYS A 619 -13.41 -29.11 -8.22
N ARG A 620 -13.24 -30.08 -7.32
CA ARG A 620 -13.29 -31.51 -7.59
C ARG A 620 -14.34 -32.22 -6.73
N ALA A 621 -14.85 -33.32 -7.28
CA ALA A 621 -15.93 -34.11 -6.68
C ALA A 621 -15.46 -34.86 -5.42
N SER A 622 -16.41 -35.52 -4.75
CA SER A 622 -16.24 -36.10 -3.41
C SER A 622 -15.23 -37.24 -3.31
N ASP A 623 -14.85 -37.85 -4.42
CA ASP A 623 -13.91 -38.97 -4.54
C ASP A 623 -12.47 -38.53 -4.84
N TYR A 624 -12.21 -37.21 -4.88
CA TYR A 624 -10.96 -36.69 -5.40
C TYR A 624 -9.82 -36.63 -4.38
N VAL A 625 -10.07 -36.10 -3.18
CA VAL A 625 -9.06 -36.12 -2.11
C VAL A 625 -9.11 -37.49 -1.44
N PRO A 626 -8.06 -38.33 -1.53
CA PRO A 626 -8.12 -39.68 -1.01
C PRO A 626 -8.30 -39.69 0.51
N LYS A 627 -9.01 -40.69 1.02
CA LYS A 627 -8.99 -41.04 2.45
C LYS A 627 -7.54 -41.15 2.96
N TYR A 628 -7.37 -40.92 4.25
CA TYR A 628 -6.09 -40.82 4.94
C TYR A 628 -5.27 -39.57 4.58
N SER A 629 -5.86 -38.62 3.87
CA SER A 629 -5.29 -37.27 3.71
C SER A 629 -5.68 -36.34 4.84
N TYR A 630 -4.94 -35.24 4.96
CA TYR A 630 -5.24 -34.11 5.83
C TYR A 630 -5.70 -32.90 5.03
N VAL A 631 -6.85 -32.33 5.41
CA VAL A 631 -7.39 -31.10 4.83
C VAL A 631 -7.46 -30.00 5.89
N LEU A 632 -7.09 -28.78 5.52
CA LEU A 632 -7.18 -27.62 6.39
C LEU A 632 -8.57 -26.98 6.22
N SER A 633 -9.38 -27.01 7.27
CA SER A 633 -10.74 -26.49 7.24
C SER A 633 -10.73 -24.97 7.40
N ALA A 634 -11.30 -24.29 6.40
CA ALA A 634 -11.48 -22.83 6.44
C ALA A 634 -12.45 -22.37 7.54
N LYS A 635 -13.25 -23.25 8.15
CA LYS A 635 -14.24 -22.89 9.17
C LYS A 635 -13.62 -22.69 10.55
N ASP A 636 -12.77 -23.62 10.97
CA ASP A 636 -12.16 -23.65 12.31
C ASP A 636 -10.64 -23.40 12.28
N GLY A 637 -10.03 -23.45 11.10
CA GLY A 637 -8.60 -23.26 10.90
C GLY A 637 -7.77 -24.48 11.28
N LYS A 638 -8.39 -25.66 11.40
CA LYS A 638 -7.75 -26.88 11.89
C LYS A 638 -7.54 -27.91 10.79
N TRP A 639 -6.54 -28.75 10.99
CA TRP A 639 -6.30 -29.91 10.15
C TRP A 639 -7.23 -31.07 10.52
N HIS A 640 -7.96 -31.57 9.52
CA HIS A 640 -8.88 -32.70 9.64
C HIS A 640 -8.33 -33.90 8.89
N TYR A 641 -8.26 -35.03 9.57
CA TYR A 641 -7.89 -36.31 8.98
C TYR A 641 -9.11 -36.96 8.32
N LEU A 642 -8.96 -37.41 7.07
CA LEU A 642 -10.04 -37.99 6.29
C LEU A 642 -10.15 -39.51 6.49
N LEU A 643 -11.34 -39.98 6.86
CA LEU A 643 -11.66 -41.42 6.95
C LEU A 643 -12.28 -41.98 5.67
N LYS A 644 -12.70 -41.08 4.77
CA LYS A 644 -13.29 -41.36 3.46
C LYS A 644 -12.79 -40.31 2.47
N ASP A 645 -12.94 -40.59 1.19
CA ASP A 645 -12.60 -39.61 0.16
C ASP A 645 -13.44 -38.33 0.35
N HIS A 646 -12.87 -37.19 -0.04
CA HIS A 646 -13.44 -35.89 0.24
C HIS A 646 -13.41 -34.96 -0.99
N SER A 647 -14.46 -34.15 -1.13
CA SER A 647 -14.53 -33.11 -2.17
C SER A 647 -13.64 -31.94 -1.82
N ILE A 648 -13.10 -31.25 -2.81
CA ILE A 648 -12.31 -30.05 -2.55
C ILE A 648 -12.70 -28.95 -3.52
N LEU A 649 -12.90 -27.74 -2.99
CA LEU A 649 -13.12 -26.55 -3.81
C LEU A 649 -11.79 -26.05 -4.38
N GLY A 650 -11.83 -25.23 -5.42
CA GLY A 650 -10.63 -24.67 -6.05
C GLY A 650 -9.76 -23.83 -5.11
N PHE A 651 -8.52 -23.59 -5.54
CA PHE A 651 -7.50 -22.79 -4.84
C PHE A 651 -7.19 -23.29 -3.42
N ARG A 652 -7.19 -24.62 -3.24
CA ARG A 652 -6.95 -25.29 -1.96
C ARG A 652 -5.90 -26.38 -2.09
N CYS A 653 -5.30 -26.67 -0.95
CA CYS A 653 -4.26 -27.67 -0.79
C CYS A 653 -4.65 -28.70 0.28
N TRP A 654 -4.10 -29.90 0.18
CA TRP A 654 -4.22 -30.99 1.15
C TRP A 654 -2.93 -31.80 1.21
N ILE A 655 -2.73 -32.55 2.29
CA ILE A 655 -1.57 -33.43 2.45
C ILE A 655 -2.03 -34.88 2.32
N ALA A 656 -1.52 -35.59 1.31
CA ALA A 656 -1.72 -37.02 1.16
C ALA A 656 -0.61 -37.80 1.88
N THR A 657 -0.99 -38.80 2.67
CA THR A 657 -0.07 -39.66 3.43
C THR A 657 0.01 -41.09 2.92
N GLY A 658 -0.86 -41.44 1.96
CA GLY A 658 -0.88 -42.72 1.27
C GLY A 658 -1.73 -43.82 1.95
N SER A 659 -1.54 -44.09 3.24
CA SER A 659 -2.25 -45.17 3.95
C SER A 659 -2.54 -44.89 5.44
N ALA A 660 -3.39 -45.73 6.04
CA ALA A 660 -4.08 -45.48 7.31
C ALA A 660 -3.20 -45.54 8.58
N GLY A 661 -2.05 -46.23 8.55
CA GLY A 661 -1.40 -46.79 9.76
C GLY A 661 -0.98 -45.76 10.81
N LEU A 662 -0.13 -44.80 10.45
CA LEU A 662 0.38 -43.74 11.35
C LEU A 662 -0.18 -42.35 11.03
N ALA A 663 -0.94 -42.23 9.93
CA ALA A 663 -1.51 -40.98 9.47
C ALA A 663 -2.66 -40.46 10.34
N LYS A 664 -3.13 -41.19 11.36
CA LYS A 664 -4.17 -40.70 12.31
C LYS A 664 -3.57 -39.89 13.48
N GLN A 665 -2.26 -39.94 13.68
CA GLN A 665 -1.56 -39.43 14.87
C GLN A 665 -0.69 -38.18 14.62
N MET A 666 -0.67 -37.63 13.40
CA MET A 666 0.19 -36.47 13.12
C MET A 666 -0.38 -35.19 13.73
N THR A 667 0.50 -34.42 14.37
CA THR A 667 0.30 -33.04 14.81
C THR A 667 0.90 -32.08 13.79
N PHE A 668 0.54 -30.80 13.86
CA PHE A 668 1.06 -29.79 12.96
C PHE A 668 1.83 -28.73 13.76
N SER A 669 3.02 -28.36 13.32
CA SER A 669 3.74 -27.20 13.82
C SER A 669 3.76 -26.14 12.73
N ILE A 670 3.14 -24.99 13.00
CA ILE A 670 3.08 -23.87 12.07
C ILE A 670 3.87 -22.73 12.69
N ASN A 671 4.95 -22.33 12.04
CA ASN A 671 5.84 -21.24 12.50
C ASN A 671 6.34 -21.46 13.93
N GLY A 672 6.59 -22.72 14.31
CA GLY A 672 7.06 -23.09 15.65
C GLY A 672 5.96 -23.28 16.70
N VAL A 673 4.69 -22.98 16.37
CA VAL A 673 3.53 -23.19 17.25
C VAL A 673 2.85 -24.51 16.90
N VAL A 674 2.64 -25.37 17.90
CA VAL A 674 1.98 -26.68 17.71
C VAL A 674 0.47 -26.52 17.72
N ASP A 675 -0.18 -26.98 16.66
CA ASP A 675 -1.63 -27.09 16.49
C ASP A 675 -2.07 -28.56 16.54
N ASN A 676 -3.12 -28.84 17.30
CA ASN A 676 -3.64 -30.19 17.50
C ASN A 676 -4.69 -30.54 16.43
N THR A 677 -4.56 -31.71 15.81
CA THR A 677 -5.57 -32.24 14.89
C THR A 677 -6.83 -32.67 15.63
N THR A 678 -8.00 -32.41 15.06
CA THR A 678 -9.28 -32.93 15.57
C THR A 678 -9.50 -34.36 15.10
N GLY A 679 -8.70 -35.30 15.63
CA GLY A 679 -8.95 -36.73 15.64
C GLY A 679 -9.06 -37.18 17.09
N ILE A 680 -9.96 -38.12 17.39
CA ILE A 680 -10.22 -38.63 18.76
C ILE A 680 -8.90 -38.88 19.50
N ASN A 681 -8.69 -38.16 20.60
CA ASN A 681 -7.52 -38.25 21.47
C ASN A 681 -7.25 -39.70 21.85
N GLN A 682 -6.18 -40.27 21.32
CA GLN A 682 -5.38 -41.20 22.09
C GLN A 682 -4.09 -40.47 22.43
N THR A 683 -3.89 -40.25 23.72
CA THR A 683 -2.68 -39.72 24.34
C THR A 683 -1.44 -40.25 23.64
N ILE A 684 -0.59 -39.35 23.16
CA ILE A 684 0.71 -39.69 22.57
C ILE A 684 1.51 -40.45 23.64
N VAL A 685 1.65 -41.76 23.46
CA VAL A 685 2.56 -42.61 24.23
C VAL A 685 3.52 -43.20 23.20
N ASP A 686 4.78 -42.81 23.30
CA ASP A 686 5.88 -43.35 22.51
C ASP A 686 6.12 -44.78 23.05
N ASP A 687 5.67 -45.83 22.32
CA ASP A 687 5.82 -47.25 22.69
C ASP A 687 7.28 -47.73 22.48
N GLN A 688 8.26 -46.96 22.96
CA GLN A 688 9.65 -47.41 22.99
C GLN A 688 9.86 -48.32 24.20
N ARG A 689 9.91 -49.63 23.96
CA ARG A 689 10.34 -50.62 24.97
C ARG A 689 11.78 -50.29 25.41
N PRO A 690 12.11 -50.40 26.72
CA PRO A 690 13.49 -50.24 27.18
C PRO A 690 14.41 -51.24 26.47
N GLN A 691 15.57 -50.80 25.99
CA GLN A 691 16.70 -51.70 25.68
C GLN A 691 17.87 -51.28 26.56
N ASN A 692 18.18 -52.08 27.59
CA ASN A 692 19.23 -51.81 28.58
C ASN A 692 19.16 -50.39 29.16
N ALA A 693 17.97 -49.96 29.61
CA ALA A 693 17.76 -48.62 30.12
C ALA A 693 17.41 -48.63 31.61
N ASP A 694 17.89 -47.60 32.30
CA ASP A 694 17.46 -47.27 33.64
C ASP A 694 16.05 -46.66 33.59
N ILE A 695 15.17 -47.15 34.47
CA ILE A 695 13.77 -46.76 34.59
C ILE A 695 13.63 -45.98 35.90
N TYR A 696 13.12 -44.77 35.83
CA TYR A 696 12.89 -43.89 36.99
C TYR A 696 11.40 -43.60 37.17
N THR A 697 10.96 -43.28 38.39
CA THR A 697 9.65 -42.63 38.60
C THR A 697 9.68 -41.18 38.10
N VAL A 698 8.51 -40.56 38.00
CA VAL A 698 8.40 -39.11 37.70
C VAL A 698 9.14 -38.21 38.70
N ASN A 699 9.43 -38.70 39.90
CA ASN A 699 10.18 -37.99 40.93
C ASN A 699 11.70 -38.25 40.86
N GLY A 700 12.18 -38.92 39.81
CA GLY A 700 13.62 -39.17 39.60
C GLY A 700 14.20 -40.33 40.42
N GLN A 701 13.36 -41.16 41.05
CA GLN A 701 13.83 -42.34 41.78
C GLN A 701 14.02 -43.51 40.82
N LEU A 702 15.21 -44.12 40.82
CA LEU A 702 15.50 -45.31 40.02
C LEU A 702 14.68 -46.50 40.54
N VAL A 703 13.87 -47.10 39.68
CA VAL A 703 13.04 -48.29 40.01
C VAL A 703 13.57 -49.57 39.36
N ARG A 704 14.36 -49.45 38.30
CA ARG A 704 15.00 -50.61 37.65
C ARG A 704 16.23 -50.16 36.88
N ALA A 705 17.36 -50.82 37.07
CA ALA A 705 18.59 -50.52 36.34
C ALA A 705 18.78 -51.47 35.15
N GLY A 706 19.28 -50.98 34.01
CA GLY A 706 19.69 -51.77 32.85
C GLY A 706 18.60 -52.70 32.30
N SER A 707 17.32 -52.33 32.40
CA SER A 707 16.21 -53.22 32.04
C SER A 707 15.92 -53.19 30.54
N SER A 708 15.54 -54.35 30.00
CA SER A 708 14.96 -54.50 28.65
C SER A 708 13.44 -54.65 28.66
N SER A 709 12.81 -54.61 29.84
CA SER A 709 11.36 -54.79 30.01
C SER A 709 10.76 -53.91 31.12
N ILE A 710 9.52 -53.49 30.90
CA ILE A 710 8.67 -52.78 31.86
C ILE A 710 7.69 -53.71 32.58
N GLU A 711 7.73 -55.01 32.25
CA GLU A 711 6.83 -56.01 32.80
C GLU A 711 7.09 -56.23 34.29
N GLY A 712 6.01 -56.21 35.08
CA GLY A 712 6.04 -56.26 36.55
C GLY A 712 6.11 -54.89 37.25
N LEU A 713 6.22 -53.77 36.52
CA LEU A 713 6.09 -52.44 37.13
C LEU A 713 4.62 -52.13 37.47
N PRO A 714 4.34 -51.47 38.59
CA PRO A 714 3.01 -50.94 38.90
C PRO A 714 2.48 -50.00 37.81
N LYS A 715 1.16 -49.85 37.73
CA LYS A 715 0.54 -48.87 36.83
C LYS A 715 0.98 -47.47 37.20
N GLY A 716 1.50 -46.72 36.24
CA GLY A 716 2.10 -45.41 36.53
C GLY A 716 2.91 -44.83 35.38
N ILE A 717 3.46 -43.64 35.60
CA ILE A 717 4.33 -42.93 34.65
C ILE A 717 5.78 -43.08 35.10
N TYR A 718 6.64 -43.48 34.16
CA TYR A 718 8.07 -43.69 34.37
C TYR A 718 8.88 -42.87 33.36
N ILE A 719 10.15 -42.64 33.67
CA ILE A 719 11.14 -42.04 32.79
C ILE A 719 12.11 -43.14 32.36
N VAL A 720 12.22 -43.40 31.07
CA VAL A 720 13.16 -44.37 30.48
C VAL A 720 13.92 -43.65 29.37
N ASN A 721 15.26 -43.66 29.42
CA ASN A 721 16.11 -42.94 28.45
C ASN A 721 15.71 -41.45 28.28
N GLY A 722 15.37 -40.77 29.37
CA GLY A 722 14.96 -39.36 29.36
C GLY A 722 13.57 -39.08 28.78
N LYS A 723 12.78 -40.11 28.45
CA LYS A 723 11.42 -39.98 27.91
C LYS A 723 10.37 -40.56 28.85
N LYS A 724 9.15 -40.00 28.83
CA LYS A 724 8.00 -40.46 29.62
C LYS A 724 7.38 -41.72 29.01
N LEU A 725 7.21 -42.77 29.80
CA LEU A 725 6.59 -44.04 29.44
C LEU A 725 5.47 -44.37 30.44
N VAL A 726 4.34 -44.89 29.95
CA VAL A 726 3.16 -45.22 30.80
C VAL A 726 2.96 -46.73 30.88
N VAL A 727 3.00 -47.28 32.09
CA VAL A 727 2.63 -48.68 32.36
C VAL A 727 1.14 -48.71 32.72
N ARG A 728 0.34 -49.46 31.96
CA ARG A 728 -1.14 -49.43 32.02
C ARG A 728 -1.78 -50.61 32.74
#